data_AF-A0A973AH13-F1
#
_entry.id   AF-A0A973AH13-F1
#
_cell.length_a   1.000
_cell.length_b   1.000
_cell.length_c   1.000
_cell.angle_alpha   90.00
_cell.angle_beta   90.00
_cell.angle_gamma   90.00
#
_symmetry.space_group_name_H-M   'P 1'
#
loop_
_entity.id
_entity.type
_entity.pdbx_description
1 polymer ?
#
loop_
_entity_poly.entity_id
_entity_poly.type
_entity_poly.pdbx_seq_one_letter_code
_entity_poly.pdbx_strand_id
1 'polypeptide(L)'
;YNAEVTAITGAGPNFELQLSNRETLQTEAVVLAIGLQGNPRKIGVDGESDDSVQYTLDDPDEFSGETIVVIGAGDAAIENAVALARNNAVIVVNRRDEFARAKEGNLTLITRAIEDGSISCFFNTGVASIEPSTAINLTTETGETRVVCDRVIARTGAIPPRRFVESAGIRFPSDDPTTLPELSGHYESNVPGLYVIGALGGYPLIKQAMNQGFEVVEFIKGDDILPADHGILEGKFQHLPYRKNVDDTLALIRTSVPIFENINGLVLRELVLASELLTPKLGDVIFHKNDYTNSFMSIVDGEVQVEIDDEKFITLGRGQFFGEMSLLSGRRRSATVRASADCVVLETPRREMIKLMNSYELVRKIVDQHFIIRTLRAGLVPDAPQGELESVAETAELVSFRAGDILFREGDSADGLHLIRNGSVSVSRNIGGRDIVTTYVAAGNYVGEMGLVGETRRSATVKATVATESIFLRGDVFQTMLLRNSGLRERIQNKVKERISENLRMEAAPDAGDLISFLMQQGLGEATDVLLIDESLCIGCDNCEKACAETHDGTSRLDRAAGPSYAQVHVPTSCRHCEDPHCMKDCPPDAIRRAPNGEVYIQDSCIGCGNCERNCPYDVIQMAGPKEAAPSLFNWLLTGSGAAPGERLTANGPNAIKKAVKCDMCKDLSGGPACVRACPTGAALRMSPSEFVTLTKRAN
;
A
#
# COMPACT_ATOMS: atom_id res chain seq x y z
N TYR A 1 44.85 1.04 -1.38
CA TYR A 1 44.03 0.15 -2.22
C TYR A 1 44.52 -1.28 -2.02
N ASN A 2 43.63 -2.25 -1.76
CA ASN A 2 43.93 -3.62 -1.31
C ASN A 2 44.51 -3.75 0.11
N ALA A 3 44.04 -2.93 1.04
CA ALA A 3 44.34 -3.08 2.47
C ALA A 3 43.02 -3.13 3.24
N GLU A 4 42.85 -4.18 4.04
CA GLU A 4 41.70 -4.33 4.93
C GLU A 4 42.00 -3.61 6.25
N VAL A 5 41.17 -2.62 6.59
CA VAL A 5 41.26 -1.90 7.87
C VAL A 5 40.48 -2.69 8.91
N THR A 6 41.13 -3.12 9.97
CA THR A 6 40.54 -3.92 11.05
C THR A 6 40.18 -3.09 12.27
N ALA A 7 40.83 -1.94 12.48
CA ALA A 7 40.49 -0.99 13.54
C ALA A 7 40.82 0.45 13.14
N ILE A 8 40.03 1.39 13.67
CA ILE A 8 40.21 2.84 13.53
C ILE A 8 40.19 3.40 14.94
N THR A 9 41.25 4.11 15.33
CA THR A 9 41.33 4.74 16.65
C THR A 9 41.79 6.19 16.55
N GLY A 10 41.44 7.00 17.55
CA GLY A 10 41.75 8.42 17.58
C GLY A 10 40.62 9.30 17.04
N ALA A 11 40.97 10.54 16.73
CA ALA A 11 40.10 11.57 16.16
C ALA A 11 40.96 12.54 15.35
N GLY A 12 40.37 13.24 14.39
CA GLY A 12 41.06 14.18 13.52
C GLY A 12 41.80 15.26 14.33
N PRO A 13 43.04 15.64 13.95
CA PRO A 13 43.81 15.17 12.79
C PRO A 13 44.74 13.96 13.07
N ASN A 14 44.48 13.17 14.12
CA ASN A 14 45.37 12.10 14.59
C ASN A 14 44.65 10.75 14.60
N PHE A 15 44.34 10.22 13.41
CA PHE A 15 43.80 8.86 13.30
C PHE A 15 44.89 7.83 13.13
N GLU A 16 44.73 6.71 13.81
CA GLU A 16 45.52 5.50 13.64
C GLU A 16 44.65 4.38 13.06
N LEU A 17 45.04 3.88 11.88
CA LEU A 17 44.38 2.78 11.17
C LEU A 17 45.20 1.50 11.31
N GLN A 18 44.62 0.44 11.87
CA GLN A 18 45.22 -0.88 11.89
C GLN A 18 44.77 -1.68 10.67
N LEU A 19 45.74 -2.26 9.97
CA LEU A 19 45.50 -3.12 8.81
C LEU A 19 45.51 -4.60 9.21
N SER A 20 44.91 -5.47 8.38
CA SER A 20 44.88 -6.93 8.62
C SER A 20 46.26 -7.59 8.65
N ASN A 21 47.26 -6.99 7.99
CA ASN A 21 48.67 -7.38 8.06
C ASN A 21 49.40 -6.86 9.33
N ARG A 22 48.67 -6.25 10.27
CA ARG A 22 49.15 -5.59 11.51
C ARG A 22 49.97 -4.31 11.30
N GLU A 23 50.08 -3.82 10.07
CA GLU A 23 50.64 -2.49 9.80
C GLU A 23 49.71 -1.40 10.35
N THR A 24 50.29 -0.25 10.65
CA THR A 24 49.59 0.89 11.22
C THR A 24 49.84 2.14 10.38
N LEU A 25 48.77 2.81 9.99
CA LEU A 25 48.83 4.05 9.19
C LEU A 25 48.31 5.23 10.00
N GLN A 26 48.90 6.40 9.80
CA GLN A 26 48.45 7.66 10.39
C GLN A 26 47.78 8.52 9.32
N THR A 27 46.64 9.15 9.64
CA THR A 27 45.93 10.05 8.72
C THR A 27 45.23 11.18 9.48
N GLU A 28 44.97 12.28 8.77
CA GLU A 28 44.29 13.46 9.33
C GLU A 28 42.76 13.31 9.32
N ALA A 29 42.23 12.65 8.29
CA ALA A 29 40.80 12.42 8.12
C ALA A 29 40.53 11.01 7.61
N VAL A 30 39.31 10.53 7.88
CA VAL A 30 38.82 9.22 7.46
C VAL A 30 37.42 9.38 6.85
N VAL A 31 37.21 8.81 5.67
CA VAL A 31 35.89 8.76 5.02
C VAL A 31 35.45 7.31 4.88
N LEU A 32 34.39 6.93 5.59
CA LEU A 32 33.80 5.60 5.55
C LEU A 32 32.73 5.53 4.44
N ALA A 33 33.13 5.01 3.28
CA ALA A 33 32.21 4.72 2.17
C ALA A 33 31.67 3.29 2.27
N ILE A 34 30.87 3.02 3.31
CA ILE A 34 30.42 1.67 3.63
C ILE A 34 29.04 1.39 3.02
N GLY A 35 28.99 0.42 2.11
CA GLY A 35 27.75 -0.21 1.66
C GLY A 35 27.24 -1.22 2.68
N LEU A 36 25.93 -1.46 2.70
CA LEU A 36 25.33 -2.45 3.60
C LEU A 36 25.47 -3.88 3.07
N GLN A 37 25.59 -4.07 1.74
CA GLN A 37 25.48 -5.37 1.08
C GLN A 37 26.50 -6.44 1.52
N GLY A 38 27.65 -6.06 2.09
CA GLY A 38 28.66 -7.02 2.58
C GLY A 38 28.25 -7.78 3.85
N ASN A 39 27.18 -7.37 4.54
CA ASN A 39 26.69 -8.01 5.76
C ASN A 39 25.21 -8.40 5.60
N PRO A 40 24.92 -9.45 4.82
CA PRO A 40 23.55 -9.84 4.52
C PRO A 40 22.79 -10.26 5.79
N ARG A 41 21.52 -9.87 5.88
CA ARG A 41 20.62 -10.35 6.93
C ARG A 41 20.33 -11.83 6.66
N LYS A 42 20.68 -12.71 7.60
CA LYS A 42 20.40 -14.15 7.49
C LYS A 42 18.88 -14.44 7.48
N ILE A 43 18.47 -15.53 6.84
CA ILE A 43 17.06 -15.93 6.73
C ILE A 43 16.54 -16.36 8.10
N GLY A 44 17.39 -17.02 8.90
CA GLY A 44 17.10 -17.47 10.25
C GLY A 44 16.28 -18.75 10.32
N VAL A 45 16.51 -19.69 9.40
CA VAL A 45 15.78 -20.96 9.29
C VAL A 45 16.75 -22.14 9.19
N ASP A 46 16.29 -23.32 9.58
CA ASP A 46 17.06 -24.55 9.43
C ASP A 46 17.41 -24.80 7.94
N GLY A 47 18.67 -25.16 7.69
CA GLY A 47 19.21 -25.37 6.34
C GLY A 47 19.81 -24.15 5.65
N GLU A 48 19.73 -22.94 6.24
CA GLU A 48 20.24 -21.71 5.60
C GLU A 48 21.76 -21.63 5.42
N SER A 49 22.51 -22.56 6.01
CA SER A 49 23.98 -22.63 5.95
C SER A 49 24.48 -23.64 4.91
N ASP A 50 23.58 -24.25 4.15
CA ASP A 50 23.95 -25.15 3.06
C ASP A 50 24.62 -24.40 1.89
N ASP A 51 25.51 -25.08 1.18
CA ASP A 51 26.27 -24.49 0.06
C ASP A 51 25.36 -24.05 -1.12
N SER A 52 24.14 -24.59 -1.21
CA SER A 52 23.13 -24.16 -2.20
C SER A 52 22.48 -22.80 -1.87
N VAL A 53 22.73 -22.23 -0.68
CA VAL A 53 22.17 -20.96 -0.23
C VAL A 53 23.22 -19.84 -0.31
N GLN A 54 23.00 -18.90 -1.21
CA GLN A 54 23.88 -17.74 -1.40
C GLN A 54 23.15 -16.45 -0.99
N TYR A 55 23.88 -15.53 -0.36
CA TYR A 55 23.34 -14.23 0.05
C TYR A 55 23.79 -13.08 -0.86
N THR A 56 24.73 -13.39 -1.74
CA THR A 56 25.21 -12.52 -2.80
C THR A 56 25.07 -13.25 -4.13
N LEU A 57 25.03 -12.49 -5.21
CA LEU A 57 25.11 -13.00 -6.57
C LEU A 57 26.10 -12.09 -7.26
N ASP A 58 27.23 -12.67 -7.68
CA ASP A 58 28.33 -11.93 -8.27
C ASP A 58 28.14 -11.84 -9.80
N ASP A 59 27.95 -12.98 -10.46
CA ASP A 59 27.62 -13.04 -11.89
C ASP A 59 26.41 -13.97 -12.13
N PRO A 60 25.27 -13.45 -12.62
CA PRO A 60 24.11 -14.27 -12.98
C PRO A 60 24.38 -15.23 -14.14
N ASP A 61 25.35 -14.93 -15.02
CA ASP A 61 25.65 -15.73 -16.20
C ASP A 61 26.45 -17.01 -15.87
N GLU A 62 26.94 -17.16 -14.63
CA GLU A 62 27.56 -18.40 -14.13
C GLU A 62 26.56 -19.56 -13.98
N PHE A 63 25.26 -19.25 -13.93
CA PHE A 63 24.19 -20.23 -13.70
C PHE A 63 23.36 -20.41 -14.98
N SER A 64 23.13 -21.66 -15.37
CA SER A 64 22.32 -21.98 -16.55
C SER A 64 21.58 -23.30 -16.39
N GLY A 65 20.29 -23.32 -16.74
CA GLY A 65 19.44 -24.51 -16.71
C GLY A 65 18.97 -24.93 -15.32
N GLU A 66 19.06 -24.04 -14.34
CA GLU A 66 18.73 -24.34 -12.95
C GLU A 66 17.35 -23.82 -12.55
N THR A 67 16.79 -24.38 -11.48
CA THR A 67 15.65 -23.81 -10.75
C THR A 67 16.16 -23.03 -9.54
N ILE A 68 16.10 -21.71 -9.61
CA ILE A 68 16.69 -20.82 -8.61
C ILE A 68 15.58 -20.05 -7.87
N VAL A 69 15.57 -20.17 -6.54
CA VAL A 69 14.66 -19.42 -5.68
C VAL A 69 15.33 -18.15 -5.18
N VAL A 70 14.80 -16.98 -5.54
CA VAL A 70 15.27 -15.69 -5.06
C VAL A 70 14.37 -15.20 -3.92
N ILE A 71 14.90 -15.10 -2.70
CA ILE A 71 14.15 -14.63 -1.53
C ILE A 71 14.37 -13.13 -1.36
N GLY A 72 13.32 -12.32 -1.53
CA GLY A 72 13.39 -10.88 -1.31
C GLY A 72 12.56 -10.06 -2.28
N ALA A 73 12.38 -8.78 -1.95
CA ALA A 73 11.51 -7.85 -2.67
C ALA A 73 12.09 -6.43 -2.80
N GLY A 74 13.40 -6.29 -2.59
CA GLY A 74 14.13 -5.04 -2.85
C GLY A 74 14.75 -5.05 -4.24
N ASP A 75 15.29 -3.90 -4.65
CA ASP A 75 15.98 -3.71 -5.95
C ASP A 75 16.96 -4.84 -6.27
N ALA A 76 17.88 -5.17 -5.35
CA ALA A 76 18.89 -6.22 -5.56
C ALA A 76 18.29 -7.63 -5.72
N ALA A 77 17.14 -7.91 -5.11
CA ALA A 77 16.44 -9.17 -5.30
C ALA A 77 15.86 -9.26 -6.71
N ILE A 78 15.24 -8.16 -7.14
CA ILE A 78 14.63 -8.02 -8.46
C ILE A 78 15.67 -8.10 -9.57
N GLU A 79 16.74 -7.33 -9.45
CA GLU A 79 17.83 -7.31 -10.43
C GLU A 79 18.44 -8.70 -10.60
N ASN A 80 18.71 -9.40 -9.50
CA ASN A 80 19.14 -10.79 -9.52
C ASN A 80 18.14 -11.71 -10.22
N ALA A 81 16.86 -11.63 -9.84
CA ALA A 81 15.84 -12.51 -10.37
C ALA A 81 15.69 -12.32 -11.90
N VAL A 82 15.61 -11.08 -12.36
CA VAL A 82 15.51 -10.72 -13.79
C VAL A 82 16.76 -11.13 -14.57
N ALA A 83 17.95 -10.99 -13.99
CA ALA A 83 19.17 -11.40 -14.66
C ALA A 83 19.29 -12.92 -14.77
N LEU A 84 18.99 -13.65 -13.68
CA LEU A 84 19.03 -15.11 -13.65
C LEU A 84 17.98 -15.75 -14.58
N ALA A 85 16.81 -15.12 -14.73
CA ALA A 85 15.71 -15.62 -15.55
C ALA A 85 16.04 -15.75 -17.05
N ARG A 86 17.16 -15.16 -17.51
CA ARG A 86 17.62 -15.29 -18.89
C ARG A 86 17.99 -16.73 -19.26
N ASN A 87 18.57 -17.46 -18.31
CA ASN A 87 19.13 -18.81 -18.54
C ASN A 87 18.56 -19.86 -17.57
N ASN A 88 17.70 -19.47 -16.62
CA ASN A 88 17.25 -20.31 -15.52
C ASN A 88 15.74 -20.17 -15.28
N ALA A 89 15.15 -21.18 -14.64
CA ALA A 89 13.80 -21.09 -14.09
C ALA A 89 13.86 -20.38 -12.73
N VAL A 90 13.34 -19.16 -12.64
CA VAL A 90 13.46 -18.36 -11.42
C VAL A 90 12.14 -18.25 -10.67
N ILE A 91 12.20 -18.46 -9.36
CA ILE A 91 11.06 -18.33 -8.45
C ILE A 91 11.38 -17.25 -7.41
N VAL A 92 10.61 -16.18 -7.36
CA VAL A 92 10.75 -15.14 -6.33
C VAL A 92 9.85 -15.46 -5.13
N VAL A 93 10.37 -15.28 -3.92
CA VAL A 93 9.60 -15.38 -2.67
C VAL A 93 9.58 -14.03 -1.98
N ASN A 94 8.38 -13.44 -1.89
CA ASN A 94 8.13 -12.16 -1.24
C ASN A 94 7.19 -12.35 -0.03
N ARG A 95 7.60 -11.82 1.13
CA ARG A 95 6.80 -11.87 2.38
C ARG A 95 5.60 -10.92 2.38
N ARG A 96 5.53 -10.00 1.41
CA ARG A 96 4.45 -9.02 1.25
C ARG A 96 3.68 -9.30 -0.03
N ASP A 97 2.58 -8.60 -0.20
CA ASP A 97 1.72 -8.64 -1.39
C ASP A 97 2.22 -7.70 -2.50
N GLU A 98 3.23 -6.88 -2.21
CA GLU A 98 3.77 -5.87 -3.14
C GLU A 98 5.30 -5.73 -3.02
N PHE A 99 5.93 -5.18 -4.05
CA PHE A 99 7.35 -4.82 -4.09
C PHE A 99 7.57 -3.36 -3.61
N ALA A 100 7.02 -3.00 -2.43
CA ALA A 100 7.00 -1.61 -1.93
C ALA A 100 8.37 -0.90 -1.88
N ARG A 101 9.46 -1.66 -1.76
CA ARG A 101 10.84 -1.14 -1.67
C ARG A 101 11.54 -0.99 -3.02
N ALA A 102 10.95 -1.49 -4.11
CA ALA A 102 11.57 -1.52 -5.43
C ALA A 102 11.39 -0.20 -6.16
N LYS A 103 12.45 0.33 -6.78
CA LYS A 103 12.37 1.50 -7.67
C LYS A 103 11.47 1.22 -8.87
N GLU A 104 10.87 2.27 -9.41
CA GLU A 104 9.92 2.19 -10.53
C GLU A 104 10.48 1.38 -11.73
N GLY A 105 11.74 1.60 -12.11
CA GLY A 105 12.39 0.83 -13.18
C GLY A 105 12.51 -0.66 -12.87
N ASN A 106 12.91 -1.02 -11.65
CA ASN A 106 13.03 -2.41 -11.23
C ASN A 106 11.66 -3.07 -11.06
N LEU A 107 10.68 -2.34 -10.51
CA LEU A 107 9.29 -2.77 -10.43
C LEU A 107 8.78 -3.12 -11.83
N THR A 108 9.03 -2.25 -12.82
CA THR A 108 8.69 -2.51 -14.23
C THR A 108 9.27 -3.84 -14.71
N LEU A 109 10.55 -4.08 -14.43
CA LEU A 109 11.27 -5.27 -14.90
C LEU A 109 10.77 -6.54 -14.23
N ILE A 110 10.67 -6.57 -12.89
CA ILE A 110 10.23 -7.78 -12.19
C ILE A 110 8.79 -8.12 -12.52
N THR A 111 7.92 -7.11 -12.57
CA THR A 111 6.54 -7.37 -12.94
C THR A 111 6.55 -7.96 -14.33
N ARG A 112 7.17 -7.31 -15.34
CA ARG A 112 7.26 -7.83 -16.73
C ARG A 112 7.80 -9.27 -16.84
N ALA A 113 8.71 -9.66 -15.96
CA ALA A 113 9.24 -11.02 -15.95
C ALA A 113 8.29 -12.04 -15.29
N ILE A 114 7.59 -11.65 -14.22
CA ILE A 114 6.50 -12.47 -13.65
C ILE A 114 5.38 -12.66 -14.67
N GLU A 115 5.13 -11.56 -15.36
CA GLU A 115 4.16 -11.36 -16.39
C GLU A 115 4.34 -12.32 -17.58
N ASP A 116 5.48 -12.27 -18.27
CA ASP A 116 5.72 -13.14 -19.42
C ASP A 116 6.01 -14.61 -19.04
N GLY A 117 5.93 -14.94 -17.75
CA GLY A 117 6.17 -16.27 -17.20
C GLY A 117 7.64 -16.66 -17.13
N SER A 118 8.56 -15.74 -17.43
CA SER A 118 10.00 -15.98 -17.25
C SER A 118 10.38 -16.11 -15.76
N ILE A 119 9.58 -15.53 -14.87
CA ILE A 119 9.73 -15.64 -13.41
C ILE A 119 8.40 -16.09 -12.79
N SER A 120 8.43 -17.01 -11.84
CA SER A 120 7.29 -17.29 -10.95
C SER A 120 7.45 -16.52 -9.65
N CYS A 121 6.38 -16.05 -9.02
CA CYS A 121 6.47 -15.31 -7.75
C CYS A 121 5.45 -15.79 -6.72
N PHE A 122 5.92 -16.05 -5.50
CA PHE A 122 5.10 -16.31 -4.32
C PHE A 122 5.04 -15.06 -3.45
N PHE A 123 3.89 -14.38 -3.47
CA PHE A 123 3.59 -13.26 -2.58
C PHE A 123 3.07 -13.74 -1.22
N ASN A 124 3.10 -12.86 -0.21
CA ASN A 124 2.66 -13.14 1.16
C ASN A 124 3.22 -14.45 1.73
N THR A 125 4.45 -14.79 1.33
CA THR A 125 5.05 -16.10 1.55
C THR A 125 6.33 -15.98 2.36
N GLY A 126 6.40 -16.75 3.44
CA GLY A 126 7.59 -16.93 4.28
C GLY A 126 8.37 -18.18 3.90
N VAL A 127 9.58 -18.31 4.45
CA VAL A 127 10.39 -19.54 4.36
C VAL A 127 10.31 -20.23 5.70
N ALA A 128 9.91 -21.50 5.73
CA ALA A 128 9.83 -22.32 6.94
C ALA A 128 11.15 -23.05 7.20
N SER A 129 11.69 -23.72 6.18
CA SER A 129 12.96 -24.44 6.23
C SER A 129 13.55 -24.62 4.83
N ILE A 130 14.85 -24.89 4.74
CA ILE A 130 15.56 -25.21 3.50
C ILE A 130 16.07 -26.64 3.60
N GLU A 131 15.72 -27.48 2.64
CA GLU A 131 16.26 -28.83 2.50
C GLU A 131 17.55 -28.75 1.66
N PRO A 132 18.70 -29.19 2.19
CA PRO A 132 19.98 -29.14 1.50
C PRO A 132 19.89 -29.68 0.06
N SER A 133 20.30 -28.84 -0.91
CA SER A 133 20.45 -29.19 -2.32
C SER A 133 19.22 -29.86 -2.99
N THR A 134 18.01 -29.68 -2.46
CA THR A 134 16.82 -30.43 -2.95
C THR A 134 15.49 -29.66 -2.94
N ALA A 135 15.20 -28.81 -1.95
CA ALA A 135 13.94 -28.05 -1.91
C ALA A 135 13.93 -26.93 -0.86
N ILE A 136 12.98 -26.01 -0.99
CA ILE A 136 12.60 -25.02 0.02
C ILE A 136 11.16 -25.23 0.46
N ASN A 137 10.92 -25.21 1.77
CA ASN A 137 9.59 -25.28 2.34
C ASN A 137 9.09 -23.86 2.63
N LEU A 138 8.00 -23.49 1.97
CA LEU A 138 7.41 -22.16 2.01
C LEU A 138 6.13 -22.16 2.83
N THR A 139 5.91 -21.09 3.59
CA THR A 139 4.66 -20.81 4.28
C THR A 139 3.84 -19.83 3.44
N THR A 140 2.98 -20.35 2.58
CA THR A 140 2.13 -19.55 1.66
C THR A 140 0.79 -19.20 2.30
N GLU A 141 -0.04 -18.39 1.63
CA GLU A 141 -1.40 -18.06 2.08
C GLU A 141 -2.31 -19.27 2.28
N THR A 142 -2.16 -20.28 1.42
CA THR A 142 -3.02 -21.48 1.43
C THR A 142 -2.45 -22.63 2.26
N GLY A 143 -1.32 -22.43 2.95
CA GLY A 143 -0.64 -23.44 3.77
C GLY A 143 0.83 -23.63 3.40
N GLU A 144 1.44 -24.70 3.90
CA GLU A 144 2.82 -25.04 3.54
C GLU A 144 2.90 -25.60 2.12
N THR A 145 3.91 -25.16 1.37
CA THR A 145 4.18 -25.62 0.00
C THR A 145 5.66 -25.92 -0.14
N ARG A 146 5.98 -27.09 -0.67
CA ARG A 146 7.36 -27.50 -0.96
C ARG A 146 7.70 -27.17 -2.41
N VAL A 147 8.77 -26.43 -2.61
CA VAL A 147 9.27 -26.04 -3.93
C VAL A 147 10.64 -26.66 -4.15
N VAL A 148 10.79 -27.47 -5.20
CA VAL A 148 12.08 -28.06 -5.58
C VAL A 148 12.93 -26.98 -6.24
N CYS A 149 14.17 -26.84 -5.81
CA CYS A 149 15.11 -25.87 -6.35
C CYS A 149 16.55 -26.37 -6.21
N ASP A 150 17.39 -25.99 -7.17
CA ASP A 150 18.83 -26.27 -7.17
C ASP A 150 19.60 -25.28 -6.29
N ARG A 151 19.05 -24.06 -6.15
CA ARG A 151 19.73 -22.95 -5.47
C ARG A 151 18.76 -21.97 -4.84
N VAL A 152 19.21 -21.35 -3.76
CA VAL A 152 18.51 -20.25 -3.10
C VAL A 152 19.41 -19.02 -3.07
N ILE A 153 18.93 -17.92 -3.65
CA ILE A 153 19.59 -16.61 -3.62
C ILE A 153 18.82 -15.70 -2.67
N ALA A 154 19.33 -15.55 -1.45
CA ALA A 154 18.72 -14.78 -0.38
C ALA A 154 19.13 -13.31 -0.41
N ARG A 155 18.21 -12.44 -0.85
CA ARG A 155 18.32 -10.98 -0.86
C ARG A 155 17.40 -10.36 0.19
N THR A 156 17.56 -10.82 1.43
CA THR A 156 16.79 -10.47 2.64
C THR A 156 17.15 -9.11 3.25
N GLY A 157 17.90 -8.29 2.52
CA GLY A 157 18.48 -7.03 3.00
C GLY A 157 19.80 -7.25 3.71
N ALA A 158 20.35 -6.18 4.28
CA ALA A 158 21.64 -6.23 4.92
C ALA A 158 21.67 -5.38 6.19
N ILE A 159 22.60 -5.69 7.08
CA ILE A 159 22.75 -5.06 8.39
C ILE A 159 24.03 -4.22 8.36
N PRO A 160 24.00 -2.97 8.84
CA PRO A 160 25.21 -2.18 9.03
C PRO A 160 26.30 -2.96 9.78
N PRO A 161 27.60 -2.81 9.45
CA PRO A 161 28.72 -3.37 10.22
C PRO A 161 28.90 -2.63 11.56
N ARG A 162 27.85 -2.63 12.38
CA ARG A 162 27.71 -1.76 13.55
C ARG A 162 28.87 -1.91 14.53
N ARG A 163 29.32 -3.15 14.80
CA ARG A 163 30.45 -3.40 15.70
C ARG A 163 31.74 -2.69 15.27
N PHE A 164 32.04 -2.72 13.97
CA PHE A 164 33.23 -2.05 13.42
C PHE A 164 33.08 -0.52 13.51
N VAL A 165 31.90 -0.01 13.16
CA VAL A 165 31.59 1.43 13.20
C VAL A 165 31.64 1.97 14.64
N GLU A 166 31.07 1.24 15.61
CA GLU A 166 31.14 1.56 17.04
C GLU A 166 32.57 1.49 17.57
N SER A 167 33.38 0.52 17.10
CA SER A 167 34.80 0.45 17.49
C SER A 167 35.62 1.65 17.01
N ALA A 168 35.16 2.34 15.95
CA ALA A 168 35.74 3.60 15.47
C ALA A 168 35.28 4.82 16.28
N GLY A 169 34.47 4.63 17.33
CA GLY A 169 33.96 5.69 18.21
C GLY A 169 32.65 6.34 17.77
N ILE A 170 32.08 5.89 16.65
CA ILE A 170 30.78 6.39 16.16
C ILE A 170 29.65 5.88 17.04
N ARG A 171 28.73 6.78 17.41
CA ARG A 171 27.55 6.48 18.22
C ARG A 171 26.30 6.37 17.35
N PHE A 172 25.43 5.44 17.71
CA PHE A 172 24.12 5.26 17.10
C PHE A 172 23.02 5.77 18.05
N PRO A 173 21.94 6.37 17.52
CA PRO A 173 20.82 6.85 18.34
C PRO A 173 20.09 5.78 19.17
N SER A 174 20.12 4.51 18.76
CA SER A 174 19.42 3.42 19.46
C SER A 174 20.12 2.07 19.27
N ASP A 175 19.74 1.06 20.05
CA ASP A 175 20.25 -0.32 19.96
C ASP A 175 19.63 -1.13 18.80
N ASP A 176 18.66 -0.58 18.06
CA ASP A 176 18.09 -1.23 16.89
C ASP A 176 19.19 -1.50 15.83
N PRO A 177 19.40 -2.75 15.40
CA PRO A 177 20.42 -3.10 14.41
C PRO A 177 20.31 -2.38 13.06
N THR A 178 19.14 -1.81 12.74
CA THR A 178 18.88 -1.08 11.49
C THR A 178 19.11 0.43 11.60
N THR A 179 19.33 0.94 12.82
CA THR A 179 19.59 2.36 13.05
C THR A 179 20.89 2.78 12.36
N LEU A 180 20.86 3.95 11.74
CA LEU A 180 22.01 4.58 11.10
C LEU A 180 22.68 5.58 12.06
N PRO A 181 23.99 5.87 11.91
CA PRO A 181 24.65 6.88 12.72
C PRO A 181 24.06 8.28 12.46
N GLU A 182 24.13 9.16 13.46
CA GLU A 182 23.81 10.57 13.27
C GLU A 182 25.02 11.29 12.66
N LEU A 183 24.77 12.06 11.59
CA LEU A 183 25.80 12.75 10.82
C LEU A 183 25.45 14.24 10.69
N SER A 184 26.47 15.09 10.58
CA SER A 184 26.31 16.51 10.24
C SER A 184 25.86 16.69 8.77
N GLY A 185 25.55 17.94 8.39
CA GLY A 185 25.28 18.30 6.99
C GLY A 185 26.46 18.03 6.04
N HIS A 186 27.68 17.91 6.58
CA HIS A 186 28.88 17.52 5.83
C HIS A 186 29.24 16.05 6.01
N TYR A 187 28.27 15.21 6.40
CA TYR A 187 28.45 13.76 6.54
C TYR A 187 29.43 13.36 7.66
N GLU A 188 29.77 14.29 8.56
CA GLU A 188 30.71 14.06 9.66
C GLU A 188 29.99 13.37 10.84
N SER A 189 30.62 12.35 11.41
CA SER A 189 30.11 11.67 12.60
C SER A 189 30.38 12.44 13.89
N ASN A 190 30.01 11.87 15.04
CA ASN A 190 30.39 12.41 16.34
C ASN A 190 31.90 12.34 16.65
N VAL A 191 32.70 11.71 15.79
CA VAL A 191 34.16 11.67 15.90
C VAL A 191 34.72 12.69 14.91
N PRO A 192 35.37 13.78 15.38
CA PRO A 192 35.89 14.82 14.50
C PRO A 192 36.82 14.24 13.43
N GLY A 193 36.65 14.65 12.18
CA GLY A 193 37.43 14.18 11.03
C GLY A 193 37.06 12.78 10.52
N LEU A 194 36.03 12.13 11.09
CA LEU A 194 35.51 10.84 10.63
C LEU A 194 34.15 11.03 9.96
N TYR A 195 34.12 10.86 8.64
CA TYR A 195 32.96 11.06 7.78
C TYR A 195 32.35 9.73 7.34
N VAL A 196 31.05 9.70 7.09
CA VAL A 196 30.33 8.49 6.66
C VAL A 196 29.46 8.83 5.45
N ILE A 197 29.69 8.13 4.34
CA ILE A 197 28.95 8.34 3.08
C ILE A 197 28.29 7.04 2.58
N GLY A 198 27.36 7.19 1.65
CA GLY A 198 26.63 6.09 1.02
C GLY A 198 25.55 5.49 1.91
N ALA A 199 25.35 4.18 1.80
CA ALA A 199 24.21 3.49 2.40
C ALA A 199 24.22 3.57 3.94
N LEU A 200 25.41 3.51 4.56
CA LEU A 200 25.55 3.68 6.00
C LEU A 200 25.20 5.11 6.46
N GLY A 201 25.37 6.12 5.60
CA GLY A 201 24.96 7.49 5.91
C GLY A 201 23.45 7.74 5.80
N GLY A 202 22.71 6.89 5.09
CA GLY A 202 21.26 7.05 4.85
C GLY A 202 20.87 7.17 3.38
N TYR A 203 21.84 7.11 2.46
CA TYR A 203 21.57 7.18 1.03
C TYR A 203 21.94 5.86 0.32
N PRO A 204 20.95 4.99 0.03
CA PRO A 204 21.20 3.69 -0.60
C PRO A 204 21.37 3.79 -2.14
N LEU A 205 22.05 4.83 -2.65
CA LEU A 205 22.27 5.07 -4.08
C LEU A 205 23.74 5.39 -4.38
N ILE A 206 24.38 4.57 -5.22
CA ILE A 206 25.80 4.74 -5.59
C ILE A 206 26.06 6.12 -6.18
N LYS A 207 25.20 6.61 -7.08
CA LYS A 207 25.32 7.95 -7.67
C LYS A 207 25.35 9.04 -6.59
N GLN A 208 24.54 8.92 -5.55
CA GLN A 208 24.53 9.88 -4.45
C GLN A 208 25.77 9.74 -3.57
N ALA A 209 26.21 8.50 -3.29
CA ALA A 209 27.45 8.26 -2.56
C ALA A 209 28.68 8.87 -3.26
N MET A 210 28.69 8.88 -4.60
CA MET A 210 29.74 9.56 -5.38
C MET A 210 29.71 11.07 -5.19
N ASN A 211 28.53 11.69 -5.24
CA ASN A 211 28.36 13.13 -4.95
C ASN A 211 28.83 13.45 -3.52
N GLN A 212 28.42 12.65 -2.54
CA GLN A 212 28.84 12.79 -1.14
C GLN A 212 30.34 12.65 -0.97
N GLY A 213 30.96 11.69 -1.66
CA GLY A 213 32.41 11.53 -1.64
C GLY A 213 33.13 12.77 -2.18
N PHE A 214 32.62 13.36 -3.26
CA PHE A 214 33.12 14.63 -3.76
C PHE A 214 32.94 15.77 -2.74
N GLU A 215 31.74 15.92 -2.20
CA GLU A 215 31.39 16.95 -1.21
C GLU A 215 32.23 16.86 0.08
N VAL A 216 32.42 15.66 0.64
CA VAL A 216 33.29 15.43 1.80
C VAL A 216 34.74 15.78 1.49
N VAL A 217 35.24 15.42 0.30
CA VAL A 217 36.63 15.70 -0.08
C VAL A 217 36.87 17.20 -0.23
N GLU A 218 35.95 17.94 -0.85
CA GLU A 218 36.04 19.40 -0.94
C GLU A 218 35.97 20.05 0.44
N PHE A 219 35.07 19.59 1.32
CA PHE A 219 34.99 20.05 2.70
C PHE A 219 36.29 19.80 3.48
N ILE A 220 36.91 18.62 3.34
CA ILE A 220 38.21 18.30 3.96
C ILE A 220 39.33 19.24 3.45
N LYS A 221 39.27 19.71 2.20
CA LYS A 221 40.22 20.71 1.66
C LYS A 221 39.95 22.13 2.17
N GLY A 222 38.83 22.36 2.85
CA GLY A 222 38.39 23.67 3.33
C GLY A 222 37.43 24.40 2.39
N ASP A 223 36.98 23.75 1.31
CA ASP A 223 35.98 24.30 0.40
C ASP A 223 34.57 23.90 0.85
N ASP A 224 33.77 24.88 1.27
CA ASP A 224 32.38 24.65 1.69
C ASP A 224 31.45 24.68 0.49
N ILE A 225 31.15 23.49 -0.06
CA ILE A 225 30.26 23.33 -1.22
C ILE A 225 28.87 22.86 -0.81
N LEU A 226 27.86 23.33 -1.54
CA LEU A 226 26.48 22.91 -1.32
C LEU A 226 26.25 21.51 -1.93
N PRO A 227 25.45 20.65 -1.26
CA PRO A 227 25.08 19.36 -1.82
C PRO A 227 24.39 19.46 -3.19
N ALA A 228 24.57 18.46 -4.04
CA ALA A 228 24.05 18.48 -5.43
C ALA A 228 22.51 18.69 -5.53
N ASP A 229 21.76 18.31 -4.51
CA ASP A 229 20.30 18.44 -4.42
C ASP A 229 19.84 19.78 -3.79
N HIS A 230 20.77 20.62 -3.32
CA HIS A 230 20.47 21.83 -2.55
C HIS A 230 19.55 22.81 -3.30
N GLY A 231 19.82 23.06 -4.58
CA GLY A 231 19.00 23.98 -5.39
C GLY A 231 17.55 23.50 -5.59
N ILE A 232 17.31 22.18 -5.54
CA ILE A 232 15.95 21.63 -5.63
C ILE A 232 15.17 21.94 -4.35
N LEU A 233 15.81 21.76 -3.19
CA LEU A 233 15.20 22.07 -1.89
C LEU A 233 15.01 23.58 -1.70
N GLU A 234 15.99 24.39 -2.10
CA GLU A 234 15.87 25.85 -2.09
C GLU A 234 14.65 26.30 -2.90
N GLY A 235 14.46 25.74 -4.10
CA GLY A 235 13.28 25.99 -4.93
C GLY A 235 11.97 25.58 -4.26
N LYS A 236 11.93 24.45 -3.52
CA LYS A 236 10.74 24.04 -2.75
C LYS A 236 10.47 24.97 -1.57
N PHE A 237 11.51 25.54 -0.95
CA PHE A 237 11.40 26.35 0.26
C PHE A 237 11.12 27.83 -0.02
N GLN A 238 11.24 28.28 -1.28
CA GLN A 238 11.08 29.69 -1.66
C GLN A 238 9.72 30.31 -1.29
N HIS A 239 8.68 29.47 -1.13
CA HIS A 239 7.31 29.90 -0.81
C HIS A 239 6.98 29.86 0.68
N LEU A 240 7.92 29.42 1.53
CA LEU A 240 7.69 29.38 2.96
C LEU A 240 7.55 30.81 3.54
N PRO A 241 6.73 30.98 4.59
CA PRO A 241 6.50 32.30 5.19
C PRO A 241 7.74 32.86 5.91
N TYR A 242 8.76 32.04 6.12
CA TYR A 242 10.04 32.40 6.72
C TYR A 242 11.19 32.16 5.75
N ARG A 243 12.17 33.07 5.74
CA ARG A 243 13.42 32.89 4.98
C ARG A 243 14.47 32.21 5.85
N LYS A 244 14.73 30.94 5.56
CA LYS A 244 15.78 30.12 6.15
C LYS A 244 16.59 29.48 5.02
N ASN A 245 17.85 29.13 5.28
CA ASN A 245 18.59 28.27 4.35
C ASN A 245 18.01 26.85 4.38
N VAL A 246 18.48 25.98 3.49
CA VAL A 246 17.98 24.61 3.36
C VAL A 246 18.13 23.82 4.66
N ASP A 247 19.28 23.87 5.31
CA ASP A 247 19.57 23.04 6.48
C ASP A 247 18.78 23.50 7.71
N ASP A 248 18.64 24.80 7.92
CA ASP A 248 17.79 25.39 8.96
C ASP A 248 16.29 25.06 8.74
N THR A 249 15.88 24.92 7.47
CA THR A 249 14.50 24.54 7.12
C THR A 249 14.27 23.05 7.37
N LEU A 250 15.21 22.18 6.99
CA LEU A 250 15.14 20.75 7.30
C LEU A 250 15.16 20.51 8.81
N ALA A 251 16.02 21.21 9.55
CA ALA A 251 16.07 21.15 11.01
C ALA A 251 14.74 21.63 11.63
N LEU A 252 14.14 22.69 11.08
CA LEU A 252 12.81 23.13 11.50
C LEU A 252 11.75 22.06 11.25
N ILE A 253 11.72 21.43 10.07
CA ILE A 253 10.76 20.34 9.79
C ILE A 253 10.96 19.18 10.76
N ARG A 254 12.22 18.75 10.98
CA ARG A 254 12.58 17.66 11.91
C ARG A 254 12.09 17.93 13.34
N THR A 255 12.30 19.14 13.83
CA THR A 255 11.97 19.54 15.21
C THR A 255 10.50 19.92 15.39
N SER A 256 9.84 20.36 14.32
CA SER A 256 8.43 20.75 14.37
C SER A 256 7.48 19.56 14.32
N VAL A 257 7.90 18.46 13.71
CA VAL A 257 7.06 17.27 13.52
C VAL A 257 7.65 16.09 14.31
N PRO A 258 7.09 15.72 15.49
CA PRO A 258 7.66 14.70 16.37
C PRO A 258 7.91 13.34 15.72
N ILE A 259 7.09 12.96 14.73
CA ILE A 259 7.29 11.71 13.99
C ILE A 259 8.63 11.68 13.23
N PHE A 260 9.24 12.84 12.96
CA PHE A 260 10.51 12.98 12.27
C PHE A 260 11.72 13.20 13.18
N GLU A 261 11.51 13.40 14.49
CA GLU A 261 12.57 13.76 15.43
C GLU A 261 13.74 12.77 15.42
N ASN A 262 13.41 11.47 15.39
CA ASN A 262 14.37 10.36 15.42
C ASN A 262 14.82 9.87 14.03
N ILE A 263 14.43 10.58 12.97
CA ILE A 263 14.87 10.27 11.62
C ILE A 263 16.25 10.90 11.39
N ASN A 264 17.14 10.16 10.75
CA ASN A 264 18.44 10.65 10.32
C ASN A 264 18.24 11.84 9.34
N GLY A 265 18.99 12.93 9.50
CA GLY A 265 18.82 14.15 8.70
C GLY A 265 18.91 13.94 7.18
N LEU A 266 19.73 12.98 6.74
CA LEU A 266 19.87 12.60 5.34
C LEU A 266 18.64 11.85 4.81
N VAL A 267 18.04 10.98 5.63
CA VAL A 267 16.77 10.32 5.30
C VAL A 267 15.62 11.33 5.27
N LEU A 268 15.60 12.29 6.19
CA LEU A 268 14.62 13.38 6.17
C LEU A 268 14.77 14.24 4.90
N ARG A 269 16.01 14.53 4.49
CA ARG A 269 16.30 15.25 3.25
C ARG A 269 15.73 14.53 2.03
N GLU A 270 15.90 13.21 1.95
CA GLU A 270 15.30 12.38 0.89
C GLU A 270 13.76 12.43 0.93
N LEU A 271 13.17 12.30 2.12
CA LEU A 271 11.72 12.37 2.31
C LEU A 271 11.16 13.70 1.80
N VAL A 272 11.79 14.83 2.16
CA VAL A 272 11.35 16.17 1.77
C VAL A 272 11.57 16.43 0.27
N LEU A 273 12.62 15.87 -0.34
CA LEU A 273 12.82 15.92 -1.79
C LEU A 273 11.65 15.27 -2.55
N ALA A 274 11.17 14.12 -2.05
CA ALA A 274 10.06 13.38 -2.63
C ALA A 274 8.66 13.89 -2.20
N SER A 275 8.60 14.81 -1.24
CA SER A 275 7.35 15.40 -0.71
C SER A 275 7.09 16.79 -1.30
N GLU A 276 5.86 17.29 -1.17
CA GLU A 276 5.49 18.66 -1.52
C GLU A 276 5.24 19.51 -0.26
N LEU A 277 5.59 20.80 -0.32
CA LEU A 277 5.31 21.76 0.75
C LEU A 277 4.16 22.66 0.32
N LEU A 278 3.04 22.52 1.01
CA LEU A 278 1.83 23.30 0.79
C LEU A 278 1.81 24.51 1.73
N THR A 279 1.47 25.68 1.18
CA THR A 279 1.26 26.93 1.93
C THR A 279 -0.15 27.48 1.69
N PRO A 280 -1.19 26.73 2.10
CA PRO A 280 -2.57 27.10 1.86
C PRO A 280 -2.96 28.40 2.59
N LYS A 281 -3.90 29.15 2.00
CA LYS A 281 -4.48 30.34 2.61
C LYS A 281 -5.58 29.94 3.60
N LEU A 282 -5.94 30.88 4.48
CA LEU A 282 -7.06 30.71 5.40
C LEU A 282 -8.33 30.29 4.65
N GLY A 283 -8.90 29.15 5.05
CA GLY A 283 -10.14 28.60 4.50
C GLY A 283 -9.96 27.71 3.27
N ASP A 284 -8.75 27.64 2.70
CA ASP A 284 -8.46 26.71 1.61
C ASP A 284 -8.71 25.28 2.07
N VAL A 285 -9.37 24.50 1.21
CA VAL A 285 -9.61 23.07 1.46
C VAL A 285 -8.39 22.30 1.01
N ILE A 286 -7.77 21.55 1.93
CA ILE A 286 -6.65 20.66 1.63
C ILE A 286 -7.18 19.39 0.95
N PHE A 287 -8.26 18.82 1.50
CA PHE A 287 -9.05 17.77 0.84
C PHE A 287 -10.48 17.75 1.41
N HIS A 288 -11.41 17.19 0.63
CA HIS A 288 -12.79 16.99 1.02
C HIS A 288 -13.03 15.62 1.65
N LYS A 289 -14.02 15.53 2.54
CA LYS A 289 -14.60 14.26 2.97
C LYS A 289 -15.00 13.46 1.73
N ASN A 290 -14.72 12.16 1.76
CA ASN A 290 -14.91 11.20 0.68
C ASN A 290 -13.90 11.26 -0.47
N ASP A 291 -12.91 12.16 -0.46
CA ASP A 291 -11.87 12.16 -1.49
C ASP A 291 -11.04 10.87 -1.44
N TYR A 292 -10.70 10.35 -2.61
CA TYR A 292 -9.71 9.29 -2.77
C TYR A 292 -8.31 9.87 -2.98
N THR A 293 -7.60 10.09 -1.86
CA THR A 293 -6.17 10.42 -1.84
C THR A 293 -5.47 9.56 -0.79
N ASN A 294 -4.20 9.24 -1.02
CA ASN A 294 -3.42 8.34 -0.17
C ASN A 294 -2.16 9.00 0.42
N SER A 295 -2.00 10.31 0.25
CA SER A 295 -0.91 11.07 0.83
C SER A 295 -1.08 11.26 2.34
N PHE A 296 0.07 11.36 3.01
CA PHE A 296 0.20 11.64 4.44
C PHE A 296 0.59 13.10 4.61
N MET A 297 -0.09 13.81 5.51
CA MET A 297 0.08 15.25 5.69
C MET A 297 0.64 15.54 7.07
N SER A 298 1.80 16.21 7.15
CA SER A 298 2.40 16.65 8.42
C SER A 298 2.35 18.16 8.55
N ILE A 299 1.83 18.67 9.67
CA ILE A 299 1.71 20.10 9.91
C ILE A 299 3.05 20.62 10.43
N VAL A 300 3.81 21.29 9.57
CA VAL A 300 5.11 21.89 9.91
C VAL A 300 4.92 23.18 10.70
N ASP A 301 3.91 23.98 10.33
CA ASP A 301 3.56 25.21 11.04
C ASP A 301 2.06 25.53 10.90
N GLY A 302 1.54 26.32 11.84
CA GLY A 302 0.13 26.71 11.90
C GLY A 302 -0.80 25.58 12.33
N GLU A 303 -2.06 25.66 11.90
CA GLU A 303 -3.14 24.75 12.29
C GLU A 303 -4.07 24.45 11.12
N VAL A 304 -4.76 23.32 11.19
CA VAL A 304 -5.85 22.96 10.27
C VAL A 304 -7.11 22.61 11.06
N GLN A 305 -8.27 22.84 10.45
CA GLN A 305 -9.55 22.44 10.98
C GLN A 305 -10.05 21.19 10.25
N VAL A 306 -10.30 20.13 11.02
CA VAL A 306 -10.88 18.87 10.55
C VAL A 306 -12.38 18.91 10.81
N GLU A 307 -13.15 19.01 9.73
CA GLU A 307 -14.61 19.05 9.71
C GLU A 307 -15.16 17.62 9.55
N ILE A 308 -15.62 17.04 10.66
CA ILE A 308 -16.14 15.66 10.68
C ILE A 308 -17.60 15.62 10.18
N ASP A 309 -18.41 16.53 10.72
CA ASP A 309 -19.81 16.80 10.37
C ASP A 309 -20.05 18.32 10.45
N ASP A 310 -21.16 18.82 9.90
CA ASP A 310 -21.45 20.26 9.70
C ASP A 310 -21.30 21.15 10.96
N GLU A 311 -21.31 20.57 12.16
CA GLU A 311 -21.19 21.28 13.44
C GLU A 311 -19.95 20.90 14.28
N LYS A 312 -19.12 19.94 13.85
CA LYS A 312 -18.00 19.43 14.65
C LYS A 312 -16.65 19.60 13.96
N PHE A 313 -15.83 20.47 14.56
CA PHE A 313 -14.46 20.75 14.14
C PHE A 313 -13.46 20.24 15.17
N ILE A 314 -12.38 19.62 14.69
CA ILE A 314 -11.20 19.30 15.49
C ILE A 314 -10.04 20.12 14.93
N THR A 315 -9.39 20.91 15.79
CA THR A 315 -8.16 21.62 15.42
C THR A 315 -6.98 20.66 15.55
N LEU A 316 -6.19 20.54 14.48
CA LEU A 316 -4.87 19.93 14.53
C LEU A 316 -3.83 21.03 14.34
N GLY A 317 -2.88 21.11 15.27
CA GLY A 317 -1.83 22.12 15.26
C GLY A 317 -0.48 21.57 14.81
N ARG A 318 0.52 22.46 14.81
CA ARG A 318 1.91 22.16 14.53
C ARG A 318 2.39 20.86 15.19
N GLY A 319 3.07 20.05 14.39
CA GLY A 319 3.62 18.75 14.75
C GLY A 319 2.64 17.59 14.67
N GLN A 320 1.34 17.86 14.59
CA GLN A 320 0.36 16.82 14.32
C GLN A 320 0.30 16.49 12.83
N PHE A 321 -0.24 15.32 12.49
CA PHE A 321 -0.40 14.85 11.13
C PHE A 321 -1.82 14.37 10.87
N PHE A 322 -2.19 14.24 9.61
CA PHE A 322 -3.49 13.71 9.18
C PHE A 322 -3.38 12.97 7.84
N GLY A 323 -4.42 12.19 7.54
CA GLY A 323 -4.49 11.41 6.32
C GLY A 323 -3.93 9.98 6.44
N GLU A 324 -3.44 9.60 7.61
CA GLU A 324 -3.01 8.24 7.97
C GLU A 324 -4.12 7.21 7.80
N MET A 325 -5.38 7.61 8.01
CA MET A 325 -6.52 6.70 7.84
C MET A 325 -6.57 6.17 6.43
N SER A 326 -6.57 7.05 5.43
CA SER A 326 -6.59 6.68 4.01
C SER A 326 -5.30 6.00 3.57
N LEU A 327 -4.15 6.42 4.12
CA LEU A 327 -2.87 5.81 3.81
C LEU A 327 -2.84 4.32 4.19
N LEU A 328 -3.33 3.98 5.39
CA LEU A 328 -3.24 2.63 5.95
C LEU A 328 -4.41 1.73 5.57
N SER A 329 -5.62 2.29 5.47
CA SER A 329 -6.82 1.51 5.16
C SER A 329 -7.20 1.53 3.68
N GLY A 330 -6.57 2.37 2.85
CA GLY A 330 -6.98 2.60 1.46
C GLY A 330 -8.29 3.38 1.32
N ARG A 331 -8.96 3.70 2.43
CA ARG A 331 -10.29 4.31 2.44
C ARG A 331 -10.29 5.78 2.07
N ARG A 332 -11.47 6.25 1.64
CA ARG A 332 -11.73 7.69 1.43
C ARG A 332 -11.40 8.54 2.67
N ARG A 333 -11.13 9.81 2.45
CA ARG A 333 -10.97 10.80 3.54
C ARG A 333 -12.23 10.82 4.41
N SER A 334 -12.07 10.63 5.72
CA SER A 334 -13.17 10.56 6.67
C SER A 334 -13.80 11.92 7.02
N ALA A 335 -13.10 13.01 6.71
CA ALA A 335 -13.45 14.38 7.06
C ALA A 335 -12.93 15.34 5.99
N THR A 336 -13.48 16.56 5.95
CA THR A 336 -12.91 17.67 5.16
C THR A 336 -11.84 18.36 6.00
N VAL A 337 -10.70 18.71 5.43
CA VAL A 337 -9.65 19.45 6.13
C VAL A 337 -9.44 20.81 5.50
N ARG A 338 -9.52 21.86 6.32
CA ARG A 338 -9.37 23.26 5.92
C ARG A 338 -8.16 23.87 6.61
N ALA A 339 -7.39 24.66 5.86
CA ALA A 339 -6.26 25.38 6.42
C ALA A 339 -6.73 26.57 7.28
N SER A 340 -6.05 26.78 8.41
CA SER A 340 -6.10 28.06 9.13
C SER A 340 -5.12 29.06 8.49
N ALA A 341 -5.03 30.27 9.04
CA ALA A 341 -4.04 31.25 8.56
C ALA A 341 -2.61 30.75 8.78
N ASP A 342 -1.71 31.08 7.84
CA ASP A 342 -0.27 30.84 7.91
C ASP A 342 0.13 29.36 8.16
N CYS A 343 -0.59 28.44 7.54
CA CYS A 343 -0.32 27.00 7.67
C CYS A 343 0.73 26.52 6.66
N VAL A 344 1.66 25.67 7.12
CA VAL A 344 2.64 24.96 6.28
C VAL A 344 2.45 23.46 6.47
N VAL A 345 2.12 22.76 5.39
CA VAL A 345 1.85 21.32 5.41
C VAL A 345 2.82 20.60 4.48
N LEU A 346 3.49 19.56 4.99
CA LEU A 346 4.29 18.65 4.18
C LEU A 346 3.40 17.49 3.70
N GLU A 347 3.16 17.41 2.39
CA GLU A 347 2.47 16.31 1.73
C GLU A 347 3.47 15.23 1.30
N THR A 348 3.42 14.07 1.97
CA THR A 348 4.27 12.92 1.68
C THR A 348 3.50 11.85 0.93
N PRO A 349 4.00 11.37 -0.23
CA PRO A 349 3.37 10.28 -0.98
C PRO A 349 3.29 8.97 -0.18
N ARG A 350 2.24 8.17 -0.42
CA ARG A 350 2.00 6.88 0.28
C ARG A 350 3.24 5.99 0.31
N ARG A 351 3.89 5.84 -0.84
CA ARG A 351 5.05 4.96 -1.02
C ARG A 351 6.23 5.37 -0.13
N GLU A 352 6.52 6.67 -0.07
CA GLU A 352 7.62 7.19 0.77
C GLU A 352 7.31 7.03 2.25
N MET A 353 6.06 7.26 2.65
CA MET A 353 5.65 7.06 4.04
C MET A 353 5.67 5.57 4.43
N ILE A 354 5.24 4.66 3.55
CA ILE A 354 5.35 3.20 3.78
C ILE A 354 6.82 2.77 3.88
N LYS A 355 7.69 3.29 2.99
CA LYS A 355 9.14 3.06 3.06
C LYS A 355 9.68 3.50 4.42
N LEU A 356 9.30 4.71 4.87
CA LEU A 356 9.72 5.24 6.16
C LEU A 356 9.22 4.40 7.34
N MET A 357 7.95 4.01 7.37
CA MET A 357 7.37 3.14 8.41
C MET A 357 8.02 1.75 8.46
N ASN A 358 8.45 1.22 7.31
CA ASN A 358 9.16 -0.05 7.24
C ASN A 358 10.63 0.06 7.71
N SER A 359 11.21 1.25 7.62
CA SER A 359 12.60 1.53 8.03
C SER A 359 12.71 1.99 9.48
N TYR A 360 11.68 2.62 10.05
CA TYR A 360 11.70 3.19 11.40
C TYR A 360 10.51 2.69 12.22
N GLU A 361 10.76 1.77 13.16
CA GLU A 361 9.71 1.17 14.00
C GLU A 361 8.93 2.21 14.81
N LEU A 362 9.61 3.25 15.31
CA LEU A 362 8.97 4.33 16.06
C LEU A 362 7.96 5.10 15.21
N VAL A 363 8.30 5.41 13.95
CA VAL A 363 7.39 6.03 12.99
C VAL A 363 6.16 5.14 12.81
N ARG A 364 6.36 3.84 12.59
CA ARG A 364 5.26 2.88 12.44
C ARG A 364 4.34 2.87 13.66
N LYS A 365 4.91 2.76 14.86
CA LYS A 365 4.18 2.77 16.14
C LYS A 365 3.35 4.04 16.32
N ILE A 366 3.93 5.21 16.08
CA ILE A 366 3.23 6.50 16.21
C ILE A 366 2.02 6.57 15.26
N VAL A 367 2.20 6.16 14.00
CA VAL A 367 1.14 6.17 12.98
C VAL A 367 0.04 5.17 13.33
N ASP A 368 0.40 3.94 13.71
CA ASP A 368 -0.55 2.89 14.10
C ASP A 368 -1.36 3.31 15.34
N GLN A 369 -0.71 3.86 16.37
CA GLN A 369 -1.38 4.36 17.57
C GLN A 369 -2.38 5.48 17.25
N HIS A 370 -1.99 6.47 16.45
CA HIS A 370 -2.90 7.55 16.06
C HIS A 370 -4.06 7.05 15.22
N PHE A 371 -3.83 6.07 14.33
CA PHE A 371 -4.89 5.42 13.57
C PHE A 371 -5.90 4.75 14.51
N ILE A 372 -5.43 4.00 15.51
CA ILE A 372 -6.29 3.32 16.50
C ILE A 372 -7.09 4.36 17.29
N ILE A 373 -6.44 5.37 17.87
CA ILE A 373 -7.09 6.43 18.65
C ILE A 373 -8.20 7.10 17.84
N ARG A 374 -7.92 7.49 16.59
CA ARG A 374 -8.90 8.15 15.72
C ARG A 374 -10.03 7.24 15.30
N THR A 375 -9.73 5.96 15.05
CA THR A 375 -10.76 4.94 14.77
C THR A 375 -11.69 4.75 15.96
N LEU A 376 -11.14 4.64 17.18
CA LEU A 376 -11.93 4.52 18.40
C LEU A 376 -12.80 5.76 18.65
N ARG A 377 -12.23 6.96 18.48
CA ARG A 377 -12.96 8.22 18.63
C ARG A 377 -14.10 8.33 17.61
N ALA A 378 -13.83 8.07 16.34
CA ALA A 378 -14.84 8.18 15.29
C ALA A 378 -15.93 7.11 15.39
N GLY A 379 -15.56 5.86 15.71
CA GLY A 379 -16.45 4.71 15.60
C GLY A 379 -17.15 4.25 16.89
N LEU A 380 -16.54 4.46 18.05
CA LEU A 380 -17.03 3.90 19.32
C LEU A 380 -17.29 4.97 20.38
N VAL A 381 -16.32 5.84 20.64
CA VAL A 381 -16.28 6.72 21.81
C VAL A 381 -15.86 8.16 21.43
N PRO A 382 -16.77 8.93 20.79
CA PRO A 382 -16.46 10.29 20.31
C PRO A 382 -16.05 11.25 21.43
N ASP A 383 -16.61 11.08 22.61
CA ASP A 383 -16.41 11.99 23.75
C ASP A 383 -15.37 11.48 24.76
N ALA A 384 -14.69 10.36 24.47
CA ALA A 384 -13.70 9.80 25.39
C ALA A 384 -12.45 10.71 25.48
N PRO A 385 -11.93 10.94 26.71
CA PRO A 385 -10.70 11.67 26.92
C PRO A 385 -9.52 11.06 26.14
N GLN A 386 -8.64 11.91 25.63
CA GLN A 386 -7.46 11.51 24.87
C GLN A 386 -6.61 10.44 25.59
N GLY A 387 -6.31 10.64 26.88
CA GLY A 387 -5.50 9.69 27.66
C GLY A 387 -6.15 8.32 27.88
N GLU A 388 -7.49 8.22 27.83
CA GLU A 388 -8.16 6.92 27.85
C GLU A 388 -7.91 6.18 26.52
N LEU A 389 -8.05 6.88 25.39
CA LEU A 389 -7.82 6.28 24.07
C LEU A 389 -6.36 5.85 23.87
N GLU A 390 -5.42 6.62 24.39
CA GLU A 390 -3.99 6.27 24.39
C GLU A 390 -3.76 4.96 25.15
N SER A 391 -4.32 4.81 26.35
CA SER A 391 -4.19 3.57 27.12
C SER A 391 -4.80 2.35 26.42
N VAL A 392 -5.89 2.54 25.66
CA VAL A 392 -6.50 1.46 24.86
C VAL A 392 -5.61 1.14 23.67
N ALA A 393 -5.10 2.15 22.96
CA ALA A 393 -4.26 1.97 21.78
C ALA A 393 -2.94 1.27 22.09
N GLU A 394 -2.36 1.48 23.28
CA GLU A 394 -1.14 0.78 23.73
C GLU A 394 -1.33 -0.72 23.93
N THR A 395 -2.55 -1.17 24.24
CA THR A 395 -2.88 -2.59 24.49
C THR A 395 -3.59 -3.27 23.32
N ALA A 396 -3.91 -2.52 22.27
CA ALA A 396 -4.57 -3.04 21.09
C ALA A 396 -3.59 -3.82 20.22
N GLU A 397 -4.06 -4.93 19.66
CA GLU A 397 -3.24 -5.82 18.82
C GLU A 397 -3.67 -5.69 17.36
N LEU A 398 -2.70 -5.54 16.45
CA LEU A 398 -2.97 -5.61 15.02
C LEU A 398 -2.88 -7.07 14.56
N VAL A 399 -4.00 -7.59 14.07
CA VAL A 399 -4.13 -8.99 13.63
C VAL A 399 -4.46 -9.03 12.15
N SER A 400 -3.63 -9.70 11.37
CA SER A 400 -3.82 -9.90 9.93
C SER A 400 -4.43 -11.28 9.65
N PHE A 401 -5.36 -11.31 8.70
CA PHE A 401 -6.11 -12.48 8.26
C PHE A 401 -6.03 -12.58 6.73
N ARG A 402 -5.84 -13.79 6.23
CA ARG A 402 -5.92 -14.10 4.80
C ARG A 402 -7.37 -14.26 4.38
N ALA A 403 -7.64 -14.17 3.09
CA ALA A 403 -8.97 -14.46 2.56
C ALA A 403 -9.38 -15.89 2.96
N GLY A 404 -10.50 -15.98 3.67
CA GLY A 404 -11.04 -17.23 4.17
C GLY A 404 -10.64 -17.62 5.59
N ASP A 405 -9.71 -16.90 6.22
CA ASP A 405 -9.37 -17.13 7.63
C ASP A 405 -10.56 -16.81 8.54
N ILE A 406 -10.70 -17.57 9.61
CA ILE A 406 -11.78 -17.38 10.58
C ILE A 406 -11.25 -16.54 11.74
N LEU A 407 -11.89 -15.41 12.01
CA LEU A 407 -11.58 -14.54 13.14
C LEU A 407 -12.01 -15.23 14.45
N PHE A 408 -13.24 -15.77 14.47
CA PHE A 408 -13.77 -16.59 15.56
C PHE A 408 -14.99 -17.38 15.06
N ARG A 409 -15.32 -18.49 15.73
CA ARG A 409 -16.45 -19.38 15.39
C ARG A 409 -17.65 -19.14 16.29
N GLU A 410 -18.84 -19.46 15.77
CA GLU A 410 -20.05 -19.55 16.58
C GLU A 410 -19.83 -20.52 17.75
N GLY A 411 -20.17 -20.10 18.97
CA GLY A 411 -20.03 -20.87 20.19
C GLY A 411 -18.71 -20.68 20.95
N ASP A 412 -17.69 -20.09 20.33
CA ASP A 412 -16.41 -19.76 21.00
C ASP A 412 -16.62 -18.80 22.16
N SER A 413 -15.67 -18.74 23.12
CA SER A 413 -15.70 -17.70 24.16
C SER A 413 -15.46 -16.31 23.57
N ALA A 414 -16.21 -15.31 24.03
CA ALA A 414 -16.02 -13.94 23.61
C ALA A 414 -14.81 -13.30 24.33
N ASP A 415 -13.65 -13.32 23.69
CA ASP A 415 -12.37 -12.85 24.19
C ASP A 415 -12.04 -11.39 23.85
N GLY A 416 -12.71 -10.81 22.85
CA GLY A 416 -12.51 -9.42 22.46
C GLY A 416 -13.34 -8.93 21.28
N LEU A 417 -13.07 -7.70 20.87
CA LEU A 417 -13.70 -7.00 19.76
C LEU A 417 -12.69 -6.84 18.62
N HIS A 418 -13.10 -7.11 17.38
CA HIS A 418 -12.28 -6.80 16.21
C HIS A 418 -12.84 -5.56 15.49
N LEU A 419 -12.03 -4.51 15.37
CA LEU A 419 -12.27 -3.36 14.51
C LEU A 419 -11.58 -3.59 13.17
N ILE A 420 -12.33 -3.67 12.08
CA ILE A 420 -11.77 -3.96 10.76
C ILE A 420 -11.03 -2.72 10.26
N ARG A 421 -9.71 -2.81 10.11
CA ARG A 421 -8.83 -1.72 9.66
C ARG A 421 -8.72 -1.67 8.15
N ASN A 422 -8.50 -2.82 7.51
CA ASN A 422 -8.53 -2.99 6.07
C ASN A 422 -9.24 -4.32 5.73
N GLY A 423 -9.83 -4.41 4.54
CA GLY A 423 -10.54 -5.58 4.04
C GLY A 423 -12.00 -5.65 4.49
N SER A 424 -12.53 -6.85 4.48
CA SER A 424 -13.93 -7.13 4.83
C SER A 424 -14.08 -8.55 5.39
N VAL A 425 -15.12 -8.73 6.19
CA VAL A 425 -15.46 -10.04 6.79
C VAL A 425 -16.93 -10.37 6.56
N SER A 426 -17.24 -11.65 6.44
CA SER A 426 -18.60 -12.19 6.46
C SER A 426 -18.96 -12.70 7.85
N VAL A 427 -20.23 -12.59 8.20
CA VAL A 427 -20.81 -13.10 9.45
C VAL A 427 -21.82 -14.17 9.09
N SER A 428 -21.60 -15.42 9.51
CA SER A 428 -22.48 -16.55 9.21
C SER A 428 -22.93 -17.30 10.46
N ARG A 429 -24.10 -17.93 10.38
CA ARG A 429 -24.64 -18.81 11.43
C ARG A 429 -24.89 -20.20 10.88
N ASN A 430 -24.70 -21.22 11.72
CA ASN A 430 -25.04 -22.58 11.33
C ASN A 430 -26.53 -22.87 11.62
N ILE A 431 -27.33 -22.97 10.56
CA ILE A 431 -28.78 -23.22 10.66
C ILE A 431 -29.08 -24.52 9.90
N GLY A 432 -29.54 -25.53 10.63
CA GLY A 432 -29.86 -26.84 10.05
C GLY A 432 -28.66 -27.53 9.39
N GLY A 433 -27.44 -27.29 9.89
CA GLY A 433 -26.20 -27.86 9.34
C GLY A 433 -25.61 -27.11 8.15
N ARG A 434 -26.19 -25.98 7.74
CA ARG A 434 -25.66 -25.10 6.68
C ARG A 434 -25.23 -23.77 7.27
N ASP A 435 -24.08 -23.25 6.81
CA ASP A 435 -23.61 -21.92 7.17
C ASP A 435 -24.30 -20.88 6.29
N ILE A 436 -25.22 -20.11 6.87
CA ILE A 436 -25.95 -19.06 6.18
C ILE A 436 -25.29 -17.72 6.50
N VAL A 437 -24.88 -16.98 5.47
CA VAL A 437 -24.29 -15.65 5.65
C VAL A 437 -25.39 -14.65 5.98
N THR A 438 -25.28 -14.03 7.15
CA THR A 438 -26.26 -13.05 7.67
C THR A 438 -25.91 -11.63 7.24
N THR A 439 -24.64 -11.26 7.25
CA THR A 439 -24.20 -9.92 6.89
C THR A 439 -22.71 -9.87 6.54
N TYR A 440 -22.28 -8.76 5.97
CA TYR A 440 -20.88 -8.43 5.69
C TYR A 440 -20.49 -7.16 6.43
N VAL A 441 -19.25 -7.11 6.89
CA VAL A 441 -18.73 -6.00 7.68
C VAL A 441 -17.43 -5.54 7.02
N ALA A 442 -17.46 -4.32 6.47
CA ALA A 442 -16.33 -3.70 5.80
C ALA A 442 -15.43 -2.93 6.79
N ALA A 443 -14.21 -2.60 6.35
CA ALA A 443 -13.29 -1.72 7.06
C ALA A 443 -13.97 -0.45 7.62
N GLY A 444 -13.55 -0.05 8.82
CA GLY A 444 -14.18 1.01 9.62
C GLY A 444 -15.27 0.56 10.57
N ASN A 445 -15.73 -0.68 10.47
CA ASN A 445 -16.75 -1.25 11.36
C ASN A 445 -16.12 -2.30 12.29
N TYR A 446 -16.92 -2.86 13.20
CA TYR A 446 -16.47 -3.87 14.15
C TYR A 446 -17.36 -5.10 14.18
N VAL A 447 -16.82 -6.18 14.76
CA VAL A 447 -17.48 -7.45 15.05
C VAL A 447 -17.04 -7.98 16.41
N GLY A 448 -17.91 -8.75 17.06
CA GLY A 448 -17.62 -9.48 18.30
C GLY A 448 -18.21 -8.84 19.56
N GLU A 449 -18.87 -7.69 19.44
CA GLU A 449 -19.47 -6.95 20.55
C GLU A 449 -20.61 -7.71 21.22
N MET A 450 -21.35 -8.54 20.47
CA MET A 450 -22.53 -9.26 20.96
C MET A 450 -22.17 -10.18 22.13
N GLY A 451 -21.07 -10.93 21.97
CA GLY A 451 -20.58 -11.83 23.01
C GLY A 451 -20.00 -11.12 24.24
N LEU A 452 -19.69 -9.83 24.12
CA LEU A 452 -19.16 -9.02 25.23
C LEU A 452 -20.28 -8.33 26.04
N VAL A 453 -21.43 -8.05 25.43
CA VAL A 453 -22.55 -7.35 26.10
C VAL A 453 -23.66 -8.31 26.57
N GLY A 454 -23.69 -9.55 26.06
CA GLY A 454 -24.72 -10.55 26.36
C GLY A 454 -24.15 -11.87 26.91
N GLU A 455 -24.56 -12.99 26.30
CA GLU A 455 -24.00 -14.31 26.59
C GLU A 455 -22.52 -14.31 26.19
N THR A 456 -21.62 -14.77 27.05
CA THR A 456 -20.16 -14.69 26.87
C THR A 456 -19.62 -15.58 25.74
N ARG A 457 -20.45 -15.98 24.79
CA ARG A 457 -20.14 -16.80 23.63
C ARG A 457 -20.38 -16.03 22.34
N ARG A 458 -19.62 -16.36 21.30
CA ARG A 458 -19.80 -15.84 19.95
C ARG A 458 -21.12 -16.35 19.36
N SER A 459 -21.96 -15.43 18.90
CA SER A 459 -23.29 -15.75 18.34
C SER A 459 -23.26 -16.18 16.87
N ALA A 460 -22.11 -16.03 16.21
CA ALA A 460 -21.92 -16.28 14.78
C ALA A 460 -20.43 -16.56 14.50
N THR A 461 -20.17 -17.22 13.38
CA THR A 461 -18.82 -17.37 12.83
C THR A 461 -18.49 -16.13 11.99
N VAL A 462 -17.27 -15.59 12.15
CA VAL A 462 -16.79 -14.48 11.35
C VAL A 462 -15.56 -14.90 10.55
N LYS A 463 -15.60 -14.65 9.24
CA LYS A 463 -14.59 -15.10 8.28
C LYS A 463 -14.13 -13.94 7.42
N ALA A 464 -12.82 -13.77 7.22
CA ALA A 464 -12.26 -12.80 6.30
C ALA A 464 -12.68 -13.12 4.85
N THR A 465 -13.21 -12.14 4.13
CA THR A 465 -13.68 -12.32 2.74
C THR A 465 -12.62 -11.94 1.73
N VAL A 466 -11.72 -11.04 2.12
CA VAL A 466 -10.48 -10.68 1.43
C VAL A 466 -9.35 -10.63 2.46
N ALA A 467 -8.11 -10.39 2.03
CA ALA A 467 -7.03 -10.08 2.96
C ALA A 467 -7.45 -8.93 3.89
N THR A 468 -7.47 -9.19 5.19
CA THR A 468 -8.12 -8.33 6.19
C THR A 468 -7.17 -8.08 7.34
N GLU A 469 -7.06 -6.83 7.78
CA GLU A 469 -6.38 -6.49 9.02
C GLU A 469 -7.40 -5.93 10.01
N SER A 470 -7.31 -6.35 11.27
CA SER A 470 -8.16 -5.85 12.33
C SER A 470 -7.34 -5.35 13.52
N ILE A 471 -7.88 -4.34 14.20
CA ILE A 471 -7.44 -3.93 15.53
C ILE A 471 -8.25 -4.75 16.54
N PHE A 472 -7.60 -5.67 17.24
CA PHE A 472 -8.18 -6.47 18.30
C PHE A 472 -8.11 -5.72 19.63
N LEU A 473 -9.27 -5.52 20.24
CA LEU A 473 -9.41 -5.01 21.60
C LEU A 473 -9.80 -6.15 22.52
N ARG A 474 -9.00 -6.43 23.54
CA ARG A 474 -9.34 -7.44 24.54
C ARG A 474 -10.66 -7.13 25.25
N GLY A 475 -11.38 -8.18 25.61
CA GLY A 475 -12.70 -8.10 26.23
C GLY A 475 -12.70 -7.28 27.52
N ASP A 476 -11.69 -7.43 28.38
CA ASP A 476 -11.58 -6.69 29.64
C ASP A 476 -11.32 -5.19 29.45
N VAL A 477 -10.52 -4.83 28.43
CA VAL A 477 -10.31 -3.44 28.01
C VAL A 477 -11.64 -2.86 27.51
N PHE A 478 -12.36 -3.59 26.66
CA PHE A 478 -13.66 -3.17 26.14
C PHE A 478 -14.73 -3.03 27.24
N GLN A 479 -14.77 -3.93 28.22
CA GLN A 479 -15.67 -3.79 29.38
C GLN A 479 -15.37 -2.53 30.19
N THR A 480 -14.09 -2.21 30.36
CA THR A 480 -13.67 -0.97 31.03
C THR A 480 -14.16 0.25 30.27
N MET A 481 -14.05 0.26 28.93
CA MET A 481 -14.60 1.34 28.10
C MET A 481 -16.13 1.46 28.24
N LEU A 482 -16.86 0.33 28.28
CA LEU A 482 -18.32 0.31 28.48
C LEU A 482 -18.75 0.85 29.85
N LEU A 483 -17.92 0.65 30.88
CA LEU A 483 -18.18 1.17 32.23
C LEU A 483 -17.91 2.67 32.34
N ARG A 484 -16.87 3.16 31.66
CA ARG A 484 -16.47 4.58 31.69
C ARG A 484 -17.33 5.46 30.79
N ASN A 485 -17.87 4.92 29.71
CA ASN A 485 -18.62 5.68 28.70
C ASN A 485 -20.07 5.20 28.65
N SER A 486 -20.96 5.86 29.39
CA SER A 486 -22.39 5.51 29.45
C SER A 486 -23.07 5.53 28.07
N GLY A 487 -22.75 6.51 27.23
CA GLY A 487 -23.25 6.60 25.85
C GLY A 487 -22.75 5.47 24.94
N LEU A 488 -21.58 4.89 25.20
CA LEU A 488 -21.09 3.73 24.44
C LEU A 488 -21.97 2.51 24.71
N ARG A 489 -22.26 2.24 25.99
CA ARG A 489 -23.07 1.06 26.37
C ARG A 489 -24.43 1.07 25.68
N GLU A 490 -25.11 2.21 25.66
CA GLU A 490 -26.41 2.35 25.00
C GLU A 490 -26.29 2.14 23.47
N ARG A 491 -25.29 2.78 22.82
CA ARG A 491 -25.03 2.59 21.39
C ARG A 491 -24.77 1.13 21.03
N ILE A 492 -23.93 0.44 21.81
CA ILE A 492 -23.62 -0.98 21.58
C ILE A 492 -24.87 -1.83 21.82
N GLN A 493 -25.64 -1.59 22.88
CA GLN A 493 -26.88 -2.33 23.13
C GLN A 493 -27.89 -2.16 21.98
N ASN A 494 -28.02 -0.94 21.44
CA ASN A 494 -28.88 -0.69 20.27
C ASN A 494 -28.35 -1.42 19.04
N LYS A 495 -27.02 -1.40 18.80
CA LYS A 495 -26.39 -2.17 17.71
C LYS A 495 -26.62 -3.67 17.84
N VAL A 496 -26.50 -4.22 19.05
CA VAL A 496 -26.77 -5.64 19.34
C VAL A 496 -28.23 -5.98 19.03
N LYS A 497 -29.19 -5.13 19.44
CA LYS A 497 -30.61 -5.31 19.10
C LYS A 497 -30.86 -5.29 17.59
N GLU A 498 -30.25 -4.36 16.87
CA GLU A 498 -30.31 -4.30 15.40
C GLU A 498 -29.80 -5.61 14.79
N ARG A 499 -28.62 -6.09 15.20
CA ARG A 499 -28.04 -7.33 14.69
C ARG A 499 -28.89 -8.56 14.99
N ILE A 500 -29.49 -8.65 16.18
CA ILE A 500 -30.40 -9.74 16.51
C ILE A 500 -31.60 -9.72 15.56
N SER A 501 -32.20 -8.55 15.33
CA SER A 501 -33.32 -8.41 14.39
C SER A 501 -32.92 -8.73 12.95
N GLU A 502 -31.72 -8.35 12.52
CA GLU A 502 -31.19 -8.66 11.19
C GLU A 502 -30.96 -10.16 11.03
N ASN A 503 -30.33 -10.80 12.02
CA ASN A 503 -30.08 -12.25 12.01
C ASN A 503 -31.39 -13.05 11.92
N LEU A 504 -32.41 -12.68 12.71
CA LEU A 504 -33.72 -13.34 12.66
C LEU A 504 -34.43 -13.19 11.29
N ARG A 505 -34.26 -12.04 10.64
CA ARG A 505 -34.81 -11.84 9.28
C ARG A 505 -34.08 -12.69 8.25
N MET A 506 -32.75 -12.76 8.34
CA MET A 506 -31.93 -13.58 7.43
C MET A 506 -32.19 -15.08 7.64
N GLU A 507 -32.42 -15.52 8.87
CA GLU A 507 -32.86 -16.88 9.20
C GLU A 507 -34.19 -17.25 8.52
N ALA A 508 -35.11 -16.29 8.39
CA ALA A 508 -36.39 -16.49 7.71
C ALA A 508 -36.30 -16.44 6.17
N ALA A 509 -35.19 -15.95 5.61
CA ALA A 509 -34.99 -15.74 4.18
C ALA A 509 -33.60 -16.23 3.71
N PRO A 510 -33.36 -17.56 3.72
CA PRO A 510 -32.06 -18.14 3.37
C PRO A 510 -31.58 -17.74 1.96
N ASP A 511 -32.49 -17.59 1.00
CA ASP A 511 -32.16 -17.18 -0.39
C ASP A 511 -31.49 -15.79 -0.45
N ALA A 512 -31.83 -14.88 0.47
CA ALA A 512 -31.18 -13.58 0.57
C ALA A 512 -29.73 -13.71 1.04
N GLY A 513 -29.45 -14.64 1.96
CA GLY A 513 -28.08 -14.94 2.41
C GLY A 513 -27.22 -15.52 1.29
N ASP A 514 -27.80 -16.42 0.49
CA ASP A 514 -27.12 -17.01 -0.66
C ASP A 514 -26.81 -15.97 -1.75
N LEU A 515 -27.73 -15.03 -2.02
CA LEU A 515 -27.48 -13.94 -2.96
C LEU A 515 -26.34 -13.01 -2.50
N ILE A 516 -26.30 -12.66 -1.20
CA ILE A 516 -25.19 -11.85 -0.67
C ILE A 516 -23.88 -12.63 -0.77
N SER A 517 -23.89 -13.92 -0.43
CA SER A 517 -22.71 -14.81 -0.56
C SER A 517 -22.20 -14.85 -1.99
N PHE A 518 -23.10 -15.03 -2.97
CA PHE A 518 -22.80 -14.99 -4.39
C PHE A 518 -22.09 -13.69 -4.80
N LEU A 519 -22.67 -12.53 -4.47
CA LEU A 519 -22.09 -11.24 -4.88
C LEU A 519 -20.73 -10.96 -4.26
N MET A 520 -20.51 -11.47 -3.05
CA MET A 520 -19.25 -11.31 -2.35
C MET A 520 -18.16 -12.19 -2.94
N GLN A 521 -18.50 -13.41 -3.39
CA GLN A 521 -17.61 -14.20 -4.25
C GLN A 521 -17.31 -13.49 -5.57
N GLN A 522 -18.27 -12.69 -6.07
CA GLN A 522 -18.05 -11.83 -7.21
C GLN A 522 -17.34 -10.51 -6.85
N GLY A 523 -16.64 -10.40 -5.72
CA GLY A 523 -15.77 -9.24 -5.44
C GLY A 523 -16.48 -8.00 -4.90
N LEU A 524 -17.77 -8.08 -4.54
CA LEU A 524 -18.50 -6.94 -3.97
C LEU A 524 -17.92 -6.49 -2.61
N GLY A 525 -17.16 -7.36 -1.93
CA GLY A 525 -16.54 -7.06 -0.63
C GLY A 525 -15.38 -6.05 -0.70
N GLU A 526 -14.83 -5.81 -1.88
CA GLU A 526 -13.79 -4.80 -2.14
C GLU A 526 -14.18 -3.83 -3.26
N ALA A 527 -15.32 -4.02 -3.93
CA ALA A 527 -15.84 -3.10 -4.94
C ALA A 527 -16.32 -1.79 -4.30
N THR A 528 -16.12 -0.67 -4.98
CA THR A 528 -16.79 0.59 -4.58
C THR A 528 -18.02 0.87 -5.41
N ASP A 529 -18.00 0.36 -6.64
CA ASP A 529 -19.06 0.50 -7.60
C ASP A 529 -19.03 -0.70 -8.57
N VAL A 530 -20.06 -1.53 -8.53
CA VAL A 530 -20.23 -2.69 -9.40
C VAL A 530 -21.40 -2.47 -10.35
N LEU A 531 -21.24 -2.90 -11.61
CA LEU A 531 -22.37 -2.99 -12.53
C LEU A 531 -23.12 -4.30 -12.26
N LEU A 532 -24.42 -4.21 -12.03
CA LEU A 532 -25.34 -5.34 -11.93
C LEU A 532 -26.40 -5.22 -13.01
N ILE A 533 -26.92 -6.36 -13.46
CA ILE A 533 -28.04 -6.44 -14.39
C ILE A 533 -29.17 -7.24 -13.74
N ASP A 534 -30.34 -6.62 -13.62
CA ASP A 534 -31.57 -7.29 -13.23
C ASP A 534 -32.10 -8.11 -14.42
N GLU A 535 -31.99 -9.43 -14.34
CA GLU A 535 -32.43 -10.35 -15.38
C GLU A 535 -33.96 -10.38 -15.54
N SER A 536 -34.73 -9.95 -14.54
CA SER A 536 -36.19 -9.83 -14.68
C SER A 536 -36.61 -8.68 -15.59
N LEU A 537 -35.75 -7.66 -15.74
CA LEU A 537 -35.96 -6.49 -16.59
C LEU A 537 -35.13 -6.53 -17.88
N CYS A 538 -34.07 -7.33 -17.93
CA CYS A 538 -33.16 -7.37 -19.06
C CYS A 538 -33.79 -8.10 -20.26
N ILE A 539 -33.86 -7.42 -21.40
CA ILE A 539 -34.37 -7.99 -22.66
C ILE A 539 -33.25 -8.47 -23.61
N GLY A 540 -32.00 -8.52 -23.16
CA GLY A 540 -30.87 -9.02 -23.95
C GLY A 540 -30.56 -8.24 -25.23
N CYS A 541 -30.87 -6.93 -25.29
CA CYS A 541 -30.72 -6.10 -26.50
C CYS A 541 -29.27 -5.65 -26.81
N ASP A 542 -28.34 -5.88 -25.89
CA ASP A 542 -26.93 -5.47 -25.92
C ASP A 542 -26.67 -3.95 -26.06
N ASN A 543 -27.68 -3.11 -25.81
CA ASN A 543 -27.51 -1.66 -25.89
C ASN A 543 -26.47 -1.11 -24.90
N CYS A 544 -26.34 -1.73 -23.73
CA CYS A 544 -25.35 -1.33 -22.73
C CYS A 544 -23.91 -1.54 -23.23
N GLU A 545 -23.65 -2.61 -23.98
CA GLU A 545 -22.35 -2.91 -24.57
C GLU A 545 -22.09 -2.04 -25.81
N LYS A 546 -23.07 -1.92 -26.70
CA LYS A 546 -22.98 -1.08 -27.90
C LYS A 546 -22.69 0.39 -27.55
N ALA A 547 -23.44 0.95 -26.61
CA ALA A 547 -23.22 2.31 -26.14
C ALA A 547 -21.85 2.48 -25.46
N CYS A 548 -21.36 1.46 -24.75
CA CYS A 548 -20.01 1.48 -24.17
C CYS A 548 -18.95 1.54 -25.28
N ALA A 549 -19.06 0.68 -26.29
CA ALA A 549 -18.15 0.67 -27.43
C ALA A 549 -18.17 2.00 -28.19
N GLU A 550 -19.35 2.53 -28.52
CA GLU A 550 -19.50 3.81 -29.23
C GLU A 550 -18.90 5.00 -28.45
N THR A 551 -19.00 4.97 -27.12
CA THR A 551 -18.42 6.00 -26.24
C THR A 551 -16.89 5.89 -26.17
N HIS A 552 -16.31 4.72 -26.43
CA HIS A 552 -14.90 4.42 -26.20
C HIS A 552 -14.23 3.86 -27.45
N ASP A 553 -14.31 4.60 -28.55
CA ASP A 553 -13.59 4.36 -29.81
C ASP A 553 -13.78 2.94 -30.35
N GLY A 554 -15.02 2.44 -30.27
CA GLY A 554 -15.43 1.13 -30.71
C GLY A 554 -15.00 -0.02 -29.79
N THR A 555 -14.39 0.25 -28.64
CA THR A 555 -13.92 -0.77 -27.69
C THR A 555 -14.82 -0.82 -26.46
N SER A 556 -15.71 -1.81 -26.38
CA SER A 556 -16.54 -2.00 -25.20
C SER A 556 -15.68 -2.36 -24.00
N ARG A 557 -15.90 -1.70 -22.87
CA ARG A 557 -15.24 -1.95 -21.58
C ARG A 557 -16.15 -2.73 -20.61
N LEU A 558 -17.09 -3.47 -21.21
CA LEU A 558 -18.15 -4.25 -20.60
C LEU A 558 -18.39 -5.47 -21.50
N ASP A 559 -18.51 -6.65 -20.90
CA ASP A 559 -19.15 -7.80 -21.55
C ASP A 559 -20.43 -8.13 -20.77
N ARG A 560 -21.58 -7.97 -21.42
CA ARG A 560 -22.91 -8.17 -20.81
C ARG A 560 -23.30 -9.65 -20.72
N ALA A 561 -22.72 -10.50 -21.56
CA ALA A 561 -23.06 -11.92 -21.59
C ALA A 561 -22.14 -12.75 -20.69
N ALA A 562 -20.90 -12.28 -20.50
CA ALA A 562 -19.96 -12.89 -19.57
C ALA A 562 -20.27 -12.54 -18.11
N GLY A 563 -19.72 -13.36 -17.20
CA GLY A 563 -19.94 -13.22 -15.77
C GLY A 563 -21.08 -14.12 -15.26
N PRO A 564 -21.16 -14.34 -13.95
CA PRO A 564 -22.13 -15.27 -13.41
C PRO A 564 -23.47 -14.59 -13.07
N SER A 565 -24.51 -15.41 -13.01
CA SER A 565 -25.85 -15.01 -12.55
C SER A 565 -26.27 -15.85 -11.36
N TYR A 566 -27.01 -15.24 -10.44
CA TYR A 566 -27.69 -15.95 -9.36
C TYR A 566 -29.04 -15.28 -9.10
N ALA A 567 -30.09 -16.09 -8.98
CA ALA A 567 -31.48 -15.64 -8.94
C ALA A 567 -31.81 -14.73 -10.14
N GLN A 568 -32.12 -13.45 -9.90
CA GLN A 568 -32.43 -12.45 -10.95
C GLN A 568 -31.30 -11.43 -11.13
N VAL A 569 -30.12 -11.68 -10.55
CA VAL A 569 -28.99 -10.74 -10.58
C VAL A 569 -27.86 -11.35 -11.39
N HIS A 570 -27.46 -10.64 -12.45
CA HIS A 570 -26.29 -10.94 -13.25
C HIS A 570 -25.16 -9.94 -12.97
N VAL A 571 -23.95 -10.44 -12.75
CA VAL A 571 -22.75 -9.64 -12.54
C VAL A 571 -21.91 -9.69 -13.82
N PRO A 572 -22.08 -8.75 -14.76
CA PRO A 572 -21.33 -8.74 -16.01
C PRO A 572 -19.84 -8.50 -15.78
N THR A 573 -19.01 -8.90 -16.74
CA THR A 573 -17.59 -8.57 -16.72
C THR A 573 -17.40 -7.07 -16.96
N SER A 574 -17.22 -6.32 -15.87
CA SER A 574 -16.92 -4.89 -15.88
C SER A 574 -16.15 -4.47 -14.63
N CYS A 575 -15.42 -3.35 -14.72
CA CYS A 575 -14.62 -2.87 -13.60
C CYS A 575 -15.47 -2.56 -12.36
N ARG A 576 -14.99 -3.04 -11.22
CA ARG A 576 -15.56 -2.89 -9.87
C ARG A 576 -15.06 -1.66 -9.10
N HIS A 577 -14.11 -0.92 -9.70
CA HIS A 577 -13.47 0.25 -9.10
C HIS A 577 -13.04 0.00 -7.65
N CYS A 578 -12.33 -1.10 -7.39
CA CYS A 578 -12.05 -1.59 -6.04
C CYS A 578 -11.54 -0.51 -5.08
N GLU A 579 -11.86 -0.64 -3.79
CA GLU A 579 -11.44 0.29 -2.75
C GLU A 579 -9.90 0.36 -2.68
N ASP A 580 -9.25 -0.80 -2.81
CA ASP A 580 -7.82 -0.95 -3.06
C ASP A 580 -7.61 -1.53 -4.48
N PRO A 581 -7.37 -0.69 -5.51
CA PRO A 581 -7.27 -1.17 -6.89
C PRO A 581 -6.02 -2.02 -7.11
N HIS A 582 -6.20 -3.34 -7.26
CA HIS A 582 -5.12 -4.28 -7.61
C HIS A 582 -4.35 -3.86 -8.87
N CYS A 583 -5.07 -3.29 -9.84
CA CYS A 583 -4.50 -2.79 -11.09
C CYS A 583 -3.57 -1.57 -10.94
N MET A 584 -3.65 -0.82 -9.84
CA MET A 584 -2.82 0.37 -9.61
C MET A 584 -1.47 0.02 -8.98
N LYS A 585 -1.40 -1.03 -8.15
CA LYS A 585 -0.22 -1.37 -7.32
C LYS A 585 1.08 -1.50 -8.13
N ASP A 586 1.00 -2.13 -9.30
CA ASP A 586 2.17 -2.40 -10.14
C ASP A 586 2.08 -1.70 -11.50
N CYS A 587 1.46 -0.53 -11.61
CA CYS A 587 1.46 0.23 -12.86
C CYS A 587 2.79 0.97 -13.01
N PRO A 588 3.72 0.53 -13.89
CA PRO A 588 5.06 1.07 -13.85
C PRO A 588 5.16 2.56 -14.23
N PRO A 589 4.48 3.06 -15.27
CA PRO A 589 4.49 4.49 -15.58
C PRO A 589 3.48 5.29 -14.73
N ASP A 590 2.91 4.70 -13.67
CA ASP A 590 1.86 5.30 -12.83
C ASP A 590 0.70 5.87 -13.66
N ALA A 591 0.33 5.15 -14.72
CA ALA A 591 -0.71 5.53 -15.67
C ALA A 591 -2.13 5.26 -15.16
N ILE A 592 -2.28 4.44 -14.11
CA ILE A 592 -3.58 4.14 -13.53
C ILE A 592 -3.78 5.05 -12.33
N ARG A 593 -4.76 5.93 -12.45
CA ARG A 593 -5.08 6.93 -11.44
C ARG A 593 -6.46 6.69 -10.89
N ARG A 594 -6.71 7.27 -9.72
CA ARG A 594 -8.04 7.30 -9.12
C ARG A 594 -8.51 8.74 -9.04
N ALA A 595 -9.72 8.99 -9.52
CA ALA A 595 -10.36 10.27 -9.37
C ALA A 595 -10.90 10.43 -7.93
N PRO A 596 -11.09 11.67 -7.42
CA PRO A 596 -11.58 11.91 -6.07
C PRO A 596 -12.91 11.23 -5.74
N ASN A 597 -13.75 10.98 -6.75
CA ASN A 597 -15.04 10.30 -6.70
C ASN A 597 -14.94 8.75 -6.68
N GLY A 598 -13.78 8.17 -6.96
CA GLY A 598 -13.49 6.74 -6.80
C GLY A 598 -13.22 5.97 -8.08
N GLU A 599 -13.47 6.59 -9.23
CA GLU A 599 -13.21 6.09 -10.55
C GLU A 599 -11.73 5.82 -10.70
N VAL A 600 -11.36 4.55 -10.69
CA VAL A 600 -10.06 4.12 -11.22
C VAL A 600 -10.11 4.28 -12.75
N TYR A 601 -9.11 4.93 -13.35
CA TYR A 601 -9.03 5.16 -14.80
C TYR A 601 -7.59 5.07 -15.29
N ILE A 602 -7.41 4.96 -16.60
CA ILE A 602 -6.10 4.82 -17.25
C ILE A 602 -5.81 6.09 -18.05
N GLN A 603 -4.64 6.69 -17.84
CA GLN A 603 -4.15 7.86 -18.55
C GLN A 603 -3.33 7.47 -19.79
N ASP A 604 -3.05 8.47 -20.63
CA ASP A 604 -2.31 8.28 -21.89
C ASP A 604 -0.86 7.82 -21.72
N SER A 605 -0.29 8.00 -20.52
CA SER A 605 1.05 7.50 -20.13
C SER A 605 1.14 5.97 -20.10
N CYS A 606 0.05 5.24 -20.34
CA CYS A 606 0.06 3.78 -20.45
C CYS A 606 1.00 3.31 -21.57
N ILE A 607 2.01 2.53 -21.18
CA ILE A 607 3.01 1.93 -22.08
C ILE A 607 2.60 0.56 -22.65
N GLY A 608 1.43 0.04 -22.23
CA GLY A 608 0.93 -1.23 -22.73
C GLY A 608 1.56 -2.49 -22.13
N CYS A 609 2.08 -2.44 -20.89
CA CYS A 609 2.81 -3.58 -20.30
C CYS A 609 1.93 -4.81 -20.01
N GLY A 610 0.71 -4.63 -19.51
CA GLY A 610 -0.19 -5.73 -19.14
C GLY A 610 -0.36 -5.96 -17.63
N ASN A 611 0.45 -5.33 -16.78
CA ASN A 611 0.40 -5.43 -15.29
C ASN A 611 -1.00 -5.37 -14.73
N CYS A 612 -1.76 -4.37 -15.15
CA CYS A 612 -3.11 -4.19 -14.69
C CYS A 612 -4.08 -5.29 -15.14
N GLU A 613 -3.88 -5.87 -16.33
CA GLU A 613 -4.71 -6.98 -16.84
C GLU A 613 -4.54 -8.23 -15.96
N ARG A 614 -3.30 -8.64 -15.67
CA ARG A 614 -3.06 -9.84 -14.83
C ARG A 614 -3.32 -9.64 -13.36
N ASN A 615 -3.02 -8.45 -12.85
CA ASN A 615 -3.27 -8.16 -11.44
C ASN A 615 -4.76 -8.01 -11.13
N CYS A 616 -5.62 -7.86 -12.14
CA CYS A 616 -7.04 -7.76 -11.88
C CYS A 616 -7.61 -9.17 -11.62
N PRO A 617 -8.06 -9.49 -10.39
CA PRO A 617 -8.58 -10.83 -10.06
C PRO A 617 -9.94 -11.14 -10.73
N TYR A 618 -10.40 -10.23 -11.57
CA TYR A 618 -11.72 -10.17 -12.15
C TYR A 618 -11.73 -10.21 -13.67
N ASP A 619 -10.55 -10.10 -14.29
CA ASP A 619 -10.41 -10.17 -15.75
C ASP A 619 -11.22 -9.09 -16.50
N VAL A 620 -11.26 -7.87 -15.95
CA VAL A 620 -12.08 -6.74 -16.45
C VAL A 620 -11.27 -5.67 -17.18
N ILE A 621 -9.96 -5.85 -17.26
CA ILE A 621 -9.04 -4.98 -17.99
C ILE A 621 -8.58 -5.74 -19.22
N GLN A 622 -8.58 -5.10 -20.37
CA GLN A 622 -8.21 -5.73 -21.64
C GLN A 622 -7.16 -4.89 -22.36
N MET A 623 -6.27 -5.54 -23.11
CA MET A 623 -5.31 -4.85 -23.97
C MET A 623 -5.90 -4.56 -25.35
N ALA A 624 -6.23 -3.30 -25.62
CA ALA A 624 -6.82 -2.85 -26.88
C ALA A 624 -5.88 -1.95 -27.68
N GLY A 625 -5.78 -2.20 -28.98
CA GLY A 625 -5.10 -1.29 -29.91
C GLY A 625 -6.02 -0.14 -30.35
N PRO A 626 -5.46 0.98 -30.83
CA PRO A 626 -6.27 2.05 -31.42
C PRO A 626 -7.10 1.49 -32.58
N LYS A 627 -8.41 1.73 -32.59
CA LYS A 627 -9.27 1.44 -33.74
C LYS A 627 -9.27 2.65 -34.69
N GLU A 628 -9.41 2.40 -35.99
CA GLU A 628 -9.55 3.49 -36.97
C GLU A 628 -10.80 4.32 -36.62
N ALA A 629 -10.69 5.65 -36.67
CA ALA A 629 -11.84 6.52 -36.46
C ALA A 629 -12.88 6.26 -37.58
N ALA A 630 -14.15 6.10 -37.20
CA ALA A 630 -15.22 6.00 -38.18
C ALA A 630 -15.23 7.25 -39.07
N PRO A 631 -15.40 7.14 -40.39
CA PRO A 631 -15.54 8.30 -41.25
C PRO A 631 -16.75 9.13 -40.80
N SER A 632 -16.66 10.47 -40.91
CA SER A 632 -17.81 11.33 -40.62
C SER A 632 -18.98 10.95 -41.53
N LEU A 633 -20.21 11.08 -41.02
CA LEU A 633 -21.42 10.76 -41.80
C LEU A 633 -21.41 11.46 -43.16
N PHE A 634 -20.91 12.70 -43.20
CA PHE A 634 -20.79 13.51 -44.41
C PHE A 634 -19.75 12.95 -45.40
N ASN A 635 -18.58 12.50 -44.91
CA ASN A 635 -17.57 11.86 -45.75
C ASN A 635 -18.08 10.53 -46.30
N TRP A 636 -18.70 9.69 -45.45
CA TRP A 636 -19.28 8.43 -45.91
C TRP A 636 -20.37 8.65 -46.96
N LEU A 637 -21.28 9.62 -46.76
CA LEU A 637 -22.33 9.95 -47.73
C LEU A 637 -21.77 10.42 -49.08
N LEU A 638 -20.66 11.17 -49.06
CA LEU A 638 -20.08 11.80 -50.26
C LEU A 638 -19.14 10.88 -51.03
N THR A 639 -18.36 10.05 -50.35
CA THR A 639 -17.29 9.27 -50.98
C THR A 639 -17.52 7.76 -50.96
N GLY A 640 -18.53 7.28 -50.21
CA GLY A 640 -18.78 5.85 -50.02
C GLY A 640 -17.58 5.09 -49.44
N SER A 641 -16.61 5.80 -48.86
CA SER A 641 -15.33 5.25 -48.39
C SER A 641 -15.36 5.04 -46.89
N GLY A 642 -14.96 3.86 -46.43
CA GLY A 642 -14.92 3.47 -45.01
C GLY A 642 -16.19 2.77 -44.52
N ALA A 643 -16.17 2.36 -43.26
CA ALA A 643 -17.25 1.59 -42.63
C ALA A 643 -18.57 2.40 -42.58
N ALA A 644 -19.69 1.73 -42.84
CA ALA A 644 -21.01 2.36 -42.75
C ALA A 644 -21.33 2.79 -41.32
N PRO A 645 -22.18 3.83 -41.12
CA PRO A 645 -22.66 4.19 -39.78
C PRO A 645 -23.27 2.97 -39.07
N GLY A 646 -22.67 2.54 -37.96
CA GLY A 646 -23.07 1.36 -37.19
C GLY A 646 -22.31 0.07 -37.51
N GLU A 647 -21.35 0.07 -38.44
CA GLU A 647 -20.52 -1.08 -38.80
C GLU A 647 -19.28 -1.18 -37.88
N ARG A 648 -18.92 -2.40 -37.45
CA ARG A 648 -17.82 -2.63 -36.50
C ARG A 648 -16.46 -2.34 -37.15
N LEU A 649 -15.74 -1.34 -36.64
CA LEU A 649 -14.37 -1.02 -37.05
C LEU A 649 -13.40 -2.16 -36.68
N THR A 650 -12.59 -2.59 -37.64
CA THR A 650 -11.53 -3.59 -37.43
C THR A 650 -10.31 -2.98 -36.74
N ALA A 651 -9.65 -3.76 -35.88
CA ALA A 651 -8.44 -3.32 -35.19
C ALA A 651 -7.28 -3.08 -36.17
N ASN A 652 -6.43 -2.09 -35.87
CA ASN A 652 -5.18 -1.84 -36.60
C ASN A 652 -4.27 -3.08 -36.66
N GLY A 653 -3.40 -3.12 -37.67
CA GLY A 653 -2.52 -4.26 -37.98
C GLY A 653 -1.62 -4.73 -36.82
N PRO A 654 -0.98 -5.91 -36.95
CA PRO A 654 -0.34 -6.67 -35.86
C PRO A 654 0.79 -5.96 -35.07
N ASN A 655 1.19 -4.74 -35.46
CA ASN A 655 2.28 -3.97 -34.85
C ASN A 655 1.82 -2.74 -34.03
N ALA A 656 0.52 -2.50 -33.85
CA ALA A 656 0.05 -1.39 -33.01
C ALA A 656 0.23 -1.72 -31.52
N ILE A 657 0.86 -0.81 -30.75
CA ILE A 657 1.01 -0.96 -29.30
C ILE A 657 -0.39 -0.95 -28.68
N LYS A 658 -0.78 -2.08 -28.07
CA LYS A 658 -2.03 -2.18 -27.32
C LYS A 658 -1.88 -1.45 -26.00
N LYS A 659 -2.87 -0.63 -25.65
CA LYS A 659 -2.97 0.00 -24.33
C LYS A 659 -4.00 -0.73 -23.50
N ALA A 660 -3.80 -0.72 -22.19
CA ALA A 660 -4.81 -1.23 -21.28
C ALA A 660 -6.05 -0.35 -21.35
N VAL A 661 -7.23 -0.97 -21.44
CA VAL A 661 -8.51 -0.30 -21.34
C VAL A 661 -9.38 -1.04 -20.34
N LYS A 662 -10.17 -0.26 -19.59
CA LYS A 662 -11.10 -0.75 -18.58
C LYS A 662 -12.23 0.25 -18.42
N CYS A 663 -13.33 -0.15 -17.80
CA CYS A 663 -14.38 0.82 -17.48
C CYS A 663 -13.84 1.91 -16.56
N ASP A 664 -14.11 3.16 -16.90
CA ASP A 664 -13.77 4.39 -16.16
C ASP A 664 -15.04 5.12 -15.69
N MET A 665 -16.17 4.40 -15.64
CA MET A 665 -17.52 4.91 -15.40
C MET A 665 -17.94 6.06 -16.32
N CYS A 666 -17.30 6.20 -17.48
CA CYS A 666 -17.46 7.36 -18.35
C CYS A 666 -17.29 8.68 -17.57
N LYS A 667 -16.27 8.76 -16.68
CA LYS A 667 -16.04 9.88 -15.76
C LYS A 667 -16.07 11.27 -16.40
N ASP A 668 -15.72 11.36 -17.69
CA ASP A 668 -15.64 12.61 -18.44
C ASP A 668 -16.99 13.00 -19.08
N LEU A 669 -18.04 12.18 -18.94
CA LEU A 669 -19.39 12.46 -19.41
C LEU A 669 -20.29 12.90 -18.25
N SER A 670 -20.89 14.08 -18.38
CA SER A 670 -21.81 14.65 -17.38
C SER A 670 -23.04 13.79 -17.07
N GLY A 671 -23.44 12.90 -18.00
CA GLY A 671 -24.56 11.98 -17.79
C GLY A 671 -24.21 10.69 -17.03
N GLY A 672 -22.95 10.44 -16.66
CA GLY A 672 -22.48 9.21 -16.01
C GLY A 672 -22.18 8.03 -16.96
N PRO A 673 -22.33 6.76 -16.52
CA PRO A 673 -22.03 5.58 -17.33
C PRO A 673 -22.98 5.40 -18.52
N ALA A 674 -22.43 5.31 -19.74
CA ALA A 674 -23.22 5.12 -20.96
C ALA A 674 -24.01 3.79 -20.96
N CYS A 675 -23.45 2.73 -20.38
CA CYS A 675 -24.07 1.41 -20.31
C CYS A 675 -25.38 1.40 -19.50
N VAL A 676 -25.46 2.22 -18.45
CA VAL A 676 -26.66 2.39 -17.61
C VAL A 676 -27.70 3.24 -18.35
N ARG A 677 -27.28 4.39 -18.90
CA ARG A 677 -28.19 5.29 -19.64
C ARG A 677 -28.82 4.65 -20.87
N ALA A 678 -28.10 3.77 -21.55
CA ALA A 678 -28.55 3.10 -22.76
C ALA A 678 -29.51 1.92 -22.50
N CYS A 679 -29.72 1.54 -21.23
CA CYS A 679 -30.63 0.45 -20.88
C CYS A 679 -32.10 0.90 -21.00
N PRO A 680 -32.87 0.38 -21.96
CA PRO A 680 -34.25 0.86 -22.21
C PRO A 680 -35.23 0.47 -21.10
N THR A 681 -34.91 -0.58 -20.34
CA THR A 681 -35.76 -1.10 -19.26
C THR A 681 -35.29 -0.71 -17.87
N GLY A 682 -34.12 -0.04 -17.75
CA GLY A 682 -33.50 0.26 -16.47
C GLY A 682 -32.88 -0.94 -15.75
N ALA A 683 -32.70 -2.08 -16.44
CA ALA A 683 -32.12 -3.31 -15.89
C ALA A 683 -30.65 -3.17 -15.45
N ALA A 684 -29.85 -2.34 -16.13
CA ALA A 684 -28.43 -2.15 -15.82
C ALA A 684 -28.24 -1.05 -14.77
N LEU A 685 -27.64 -1.39 -13.63
CA LEU A 685 -27.50 -0.51 -12.48
C LEU A 685 -26.07 -0.55 -11.95
N ARG A 686 -25.55 0.61 -11.57
CA ARG A 686 -24.26 0.75 -10.88
C ARG A 686 -24.55 0.93 -9.40
N MET A 687 -23.93 0.11 -8.55
CA MET A 687 -24.26 0.04 -7.13
C MET A 687 -23.01 -0.08 -6.27
N SER A 688 -23.03 0.62 -5.14
CA SER A 688 -22.07 0.44 -4.05
C SER A 688 -22.47 -0.74 -3.12
N PRO A 689 -21.53 -1.29 -2.34
CA PRO A 689 -21.84 -2.38 -1.41
C PRO A 689 -22.95 -2.05 -0.39
N SER A 690 -23.03 -0.80 0.07
CA SER A 690 -24.04 -0.35 1.05
C SER A 690 -25.44 -0.24 0.46
N GLU A 691 -25.56 0.17 -0.79
CA GLU A 691 -26.83 0.23 -1.52
C GLU A 691 -27.40 -1.17 -1.74
N PHE A 692 -26.54 -2.15 -2.02
CA PHE A 692 -26.96 -3.53 -2.25
C PHE A 692 -27.58 -4.17 -0.99
N VAL A 693 -26.91 -4.03 0.16
CA VAL A 693 -27.43 -4.51 1.46
C VAL A 693 -28.79 -3.86 1.79
N THR A 694 -29.04 -2.65 1.30
CA THR A 694 -30.32 -1.95 1.49
C THR A 694 -31.40 -2.47 0.52
N LEU A 695 -31.02 -2.92 -0.67
CA LEU A 695 -31.92 -3.44 -1.69
C LEU A 695 -32.44 -4.83 -1.32
N THR A 696 -31.59 -5.72 -0.80
CA THR A 696 -32.02 -7.00 -0.21
C THR A 696 -32.91 -6.81 1.03
N LYS A 697 -32.74 -5.72 1.78
CA LYS A 697 -33.61 -5.36 2.90
C LYS A 697 -35.01 -4.87 2.48
N ARG A 698 -35.20 -4.44 1.23
CA ARG A 698 -36.48 -3.92 0.70
C ARG A 698 -37.23 -4.90 -0.21
N ALA A 699 -36.53 -5.91 -0.74
CA ALA A 699 -37.11 -6.92 -1.62
C ALA A 699 -37.93 -8.01 -0.88
N ASN A 700 -37.89 -7.98 0.45
CA ASN A 700 -38.77 -8.71 1.38
C ASN A 700 -39.62 -7.73 2.17
#